data_AF-A0A9Q0S778-F1
#
_entry.id   AF-A0A9Q0S778-F1
#
_cell.length_a   1.000
_cell.length_b   1.000
_cell.length_c   1.000
_cell.angle_alpha   90.00
_cell.angle_beta   90.00
_cell.angle_gamma   90.00
#
_symmetry.space_group_name_H-M   'P 1'
#
loop_
_entity.id
_entity.type
_entity.pdbx_description
1 polymer ?
#
loop_
_entity_poly.entity_id
_entity_poly.type
_entity_poly.pdbx_seq_one_letter_code
_entity_poly.pdbx_strand_id
1 'polypeptide(L)'
;MIKQLTIFLYICGAALSSGLLLPSDLKPHLLKSQVLNGRPLKTGVYNENCESAPGNLLDISVENCTNIETCKVITKREYNVKIDFIPEGIASSNLTWRITNDEKILIEKRVVGDISPGLKYTVTYSFAFDSSAEGKLLPVKFQILDNPSQRVEICATSLMDVSAWHMVPEILSRIRAPTFRNEDFVITSYGAVGDGVTDNTDAFKNAIETCNAAGGGRVVVPPGKFLTGAITILSNVNLHLMEGSTILFTHDISKYPNVRSRTEGMELINYSPLIYAFEAENIGLTGNGTLDGNADCENWWPWNGRNSNLEELCNITEAHPGQAASLALLTDMVARNIPVEERVFGNGHFLRPQFVQPQRSKNVLIEGVTLKRSPMWILNPVLCENVIIRGVTIDSKGPNSDGCDPESSRDVLIENVKFNNGDDCIAIKSGRNNDGRRVNVKSENIIIQNCEFQDGHGAFTIGSEISGGARNIFCQDSSMSSPNLEQALRFKNNALRGGLIEDIYIRNIHISELYNGTSSSRGMILSIDFNYQEGSAGDHSPIVRNVDIRNVTATTANYAFYLRGFPSDRITDVWLYDCHFDNVVRANVIEFVDRLQLDNVTVNGEIFTITEEPYDCVIFSGTLIWRITATINGVEEKISEQSLGKVVLPGIEQAISFTLLFSTKYEGLTFPISFAIVDPSSQRVEICGSAQLDVSTWHMVPEILSRIGPPTFPNQDFSILDYGAVEGGEILNTEAFKQSIEACNAAGGGRVVVPSGVYLTSAIKLLSNVNLHLVEGSRILFTQNTTTYPIVHSRWEGMELMNYSPFIYAFEAENIALTGTGILDGNADCEHWWPWKGRNNNLELLCGIIEGFPIQDDDRNVLLDMVERGVPVEERVFGENHYLRPQFVQPHRSKNVLIEDITLVRSPMWILNPVQCENVIVRGVTINSTGPNSDGCDPESCKDVLIENVKFRTGDDCIAVKSGRNADGRRLGIKSENIVVQNCEFEDGHGGFTIGSEISGGAQNIFCQDCVMSSPQLEQALRFKNNAVRGALIEDIFIRNIKISELYTGTSPSRGMALSIDFYYEEGPAGNHTPIVRNIDIRNVTANKANYALYLRGFPQDHIEDIRLYDCHFDEVQHPNVIEFVDRLQFF
;
A
#
# COMPACT_ATOMS: atom_id res chain seq x y z
N MET A 1 -35.20 -34.90 -14.65
CA MET A 1 -34.34 -35.99 -15.15
C MET A 1 -32.97 -35.78 -14.50
N ILE A 2 -32.52 -36.69 -13.64
CA ILE A 2 -31.48 -37.71 -13.95
C ILE A 2 -30.17 -37.01 -14.38
N LYS A 3 -29.23 -36.68 -13.48
CA LYS A 3 -28.27 -37.54 -12.73
C LYS A 3 -27.28 -38.36 -13.59
N GLN A 4 -26.00 -38.05 -13.39
CA GLN A 4 -24.83 -38.94 -13.26
C GLN A 4 -24.17 -39.63 -14.47
N LEU A 5 -22.81 -39.61 -14.42
CA LEU A 5 -21.85 -40.64 -14.91
C LEU A 5 -21.63 -40.75 -16.45
N THR A 6 -20.45 -41.14 -17.02
CA THR A 6 -19.12 -41.44 -16.43
C THR A 6 -17.91 -41.42 -17.42
N ILE A 7 -16.74 -40.93 -16.95
CA ILE A 7 -15.34 -41.46 -17.08
C ILE A 7 -14.62 -41.74 -18.45
N PHE A 8 -13.47 -41.04 -18.64
CA PHE A 8 -12.13 -41.38 -19.25
C PHE A 8 -11.89 -41.69 -20.76
N LEU A 9 -10.96 -40.91 -21.37
CA LEU A 9 -9.64 -41.26 -22.02
C LEU A 9 -9.50 -42.52 -22.93
N TYR A 10 -8.71 -42.59 -24.05
CA TYR A 10 -7.44 -41.89 -24.41
C TYR A 10 -6.94 -42.20 -25.88
N ILE A 11 -6.24 -41.25 -26.55
CA ILE A 11 -5.15 -41.34 -27.60
C ILE A 11 -5.33 -41.91 -29.07
N CYS A 12 -5.17 -40.97 -30.02
CA CYS A 12 -4.42 -40.88 -31.33
C CYS A 12 -4.51 -41.84 -32.56
N GLY A 13 -4.57 -41.22 -33.76
CA GLY A 13 -4.10 -41.71 -35.08
C GLY A 13 -4.94 -41.19 -36.28
N ALA A 14 -4.68 -40.00 -36.88
CA ALA A 14 -3.81 -39.74 -38.06
C ALA A 14 -4.25 -40.44 -39.37
N ALA A 15 -4.37 -39.81 -40.56
CA ALA A 15 -4.24 -38.40 -41.01
C ALA A 15 -5.13 -38.20 -42.29
N LEU A 16 -4.94 -37.36 -43.33
CA LEU A 16 -3.88 -36.45 -43.85
C LEU A 16 -4.50 -35.48 -44.92
N SER A 17 -3.67 -34.65 -45.57
CA SER A 17 -3.93 -33.69 -46.68
C SER A 17 -4.79 -32.44 -46.39
N SER A 18 -4.37 -31.21 -46.70
CA SER A 18 -3.04 -30.63 -47.02
C SER A 18 -3.18 -29.09 -47.12
N GLY A 19 -2.37 -28.21 -46.52
CA GLY A 19 -1.24 -28.41 -45.60
C GLY A 19 0.14 -28.29 -46.26
N LEU A 20 0.95 -27.30 -45.85
CA LEU A 20 2.36 -27.12 -46.20
C LEU A 20 3.22 -26.98 -44.92
N LEU A 21 4.26 -27.82 -44.82
CA LEU A 21 5.55 -27.70 -44.10
C LEU A 21 5.60 -26.82 -42.81
N LEU A 22 5.69 -27.32 -41.56
CA LEU A 22 6.66 -28.25 -40.88
C LEU A 22 8.02 -27.59 -40.53
N PRO A 23 8.69 -27.94 -39.39
CA PRO A 23 8.70 -29.25 -38.69
C PRO A 23 7.85 -29.42 -37.40
N SER A 24 8.48 -29.61 -36.24
CA SER A 24 8.04 -30.43 -35.09
C SER A 24 8.62 -29.90 -33.76
N ASP A 25 8.42 -30.41 -32.53
CA ASP A 25 7.92 -31.70 -31.98
C ASP A 25 6.97 -31.42 -30.77
N LEU A 26 6.15 -32.31 -30.20
CA LEU A 26 6.19 -33.78 -29.97
C LEU A 26 4.74 -34.34 -29.81
N LYS A 27 4.53 -35.66 -29.66
CA LYS A 27 3.19 -36.27 -29.42
C LYS A 27 3.16 -37.41 -28.36
N PRO A 28 2.00 -37.70 -27.74
CA PRO A 28 1.90 -38.57 -26.55
C PRO A 28 1.59 -40.06 -26.83
N HIS A 29 1.86 -40.90 -25.82
CA HIS A 29 1.46 -42.32 -25.76
C HIS A 29 0.79 -42.69 -24.41
N LEU A 30 0.35 -43.95 -24.28
CA LEU A 30 -0.83 -44.37 -23.49
C LEU A 30 -0.52 -45.59 -22.59
N LEU A 31 -1.45 -45.89 -21.67
CA LEU A 31 -1.67 -47.11 -20.87
C LEU A 31 -1.02 -47.06 -19.45
N LYS A 32 -1.60 -47.66 -18.40
CA LYS A 32 -2.77 -48.56 -18.29
C LYS A 32 -3.38 -48.51 -16.88
N SER A 33 -4.67 -48.82 -16.72
CA SER A 33 -5.28 -49.12 -15.43
C SER A 33 -5.47 -50.63 -15.24
N GLN A 34 -5.21 -51.15 -14.04
CA GLN A 34 -5.69 -52.46 -13.56
C GLN A 34 -5.87 -52.44 -12.04
N VAL A 35 -7.07 -52.84 -11.59
CA VAL A 35 -7.34 -53.24 -10.19
C VAL A 35 -7.66 -54.73 -10.21
N LEU A 36 -6.93 -55.56 -9.47
CA LEU A 36 -7.20 -56.99 -9.34
C LEU A 36 -6.82 -57.53 -7.95
N ASN A 37 -7.63 -58.47 -7.46
CA ASN A 37 -7.29 -59.50 -6.46
C ASN A 37 -7.05 -59.07 -5.00
N GLY A 38 -8.02 -58.34 -4.42
CA GLY A 38 -8.64 -58.78 -3.16
C GLY A 38 -7.75 -58.94 -1.91
N ARG A 39 -6.74 -58.09 -1.74
CA ARG A 39 -5.99 -57.92 -0.48
C ARG A 39 -5.85 -56.42 -0.16
N PRO A 40 -5.83 -56.01 1.11
CA PRO A 40 -5.55 -54.63 1.47
C PRO A 40 -4.11 -54.27 1.08
N LEU A 41 -3.96 -53.21 0.30
CA LEU A 41 -2.65 -52.68 -0.08
C LEU A 41 -2.06 -51.88 1.08
N LYS A 42 -1.04 -52.44 1.74
CA LYS A 42 -0.06 -51.62 2.46
C LYS A 42 0.83 -50.95 1.42
N THR A 43 0.73 -49.64 1.27
CA THR A 43 1.68 -48.84 0.49
C THR A 43 2.66 -48.15 1.43
N GLY A 44 3.75 -48.85 1.74
CA GLY A 44 4.98 -48.24 2.23
C GLY A 44 6.07 -48.46 1.19
N VAL A 45 6.81 -47.42 0.82
CA VAL A 45 8.02 -47.53 0.01
C VAL A 45 9.18 -47.15 0.91
N TYR A 46 9.99 -48.14 1.29
CA TYR A 46 11.29 -47.90 1.89
C TYR A 46 12.26 -47.39 0.81
N ASN A 47 13.15 -46.47 1.19
CA ASN A 47 14.51 -46.54 0.68
C ASN A 47 15.39 -47.13 1.79
N GLU A 48 16.30 -48.03 1.43
CA GLU A 48 17.18 -48.71 2.38
C GLU A 48 18.57 -48.06 2.36
N ASN A 49 19.28 -48.09 3.49
CA ASN A 49 20.63 -47.54 3.73
C ASN A 49 20.72 -46.02 4.01
N CYS A 50 20.26 -45.60 5.19
CA CYS A 50 21.11 -44.87 6.16
C CYS A 50 20.45 -44.85 7.55
N GLU A 51 21.23 -44.93 8.62
CA GLU A 51 20.74 -44.98 10.00
C GLU A 51 20.70 -43.59 10.67
N SER A 52 19.92 -43.49 11.76
CA SER A 52 19.92 -42.40 12.77
C SER A 52 19.33 -41.02 12.43
N ALA A 53 17.99 -40.93 12.44
CA ALA A 53 17.26 -39.79 13.05
C ALA A 53 15.85 -40.25 13.52
N PRO A 54 15.51 -40.19 14.82
CA PRO A 54 14.20 -40.60 15.31
C PRO A 54 13.19 -39.44 15.37
N GLY A 55 12.13 -39.49 14.57
CA GLY A 55 11.06 -38.48 14.59
C GLY A 55 9.70 -39.01 14.11
N ASN A 56 8.75 -39.13 15.04
CA ASN A 56 7.29 -39.13 14.86
C ASN A 56 6.70 -39.80 13.59
N LEU A 57 6.58 -41.13 13.60
CA LEU A 57 5.63 -41.86 12.75
C LEU A 57 4.33 -42.14 13.53
N LEU A 58 3.17 -41.84 12.94
CA LEU A 58 1.87 -42.08 13.55
C LEU A 58 1.38 -43.51 13.25
N ASP A 59 1.24 -44.34 14.29
CA ASP A 59 0.92 -45.77 14.15
C ASP A 59 -0.61 -45.98 13.97
N ILE A 60 -1.07 -45.97 12.71
CA ILE A 60 -2.49 -46.04 12.32
C ILE A 60 -2.87 -47.46 11.86
N SER A 61 -3.94 -48.01 12.44
CA SER A 61 -4.59 -49.24 11.98
C SER A 61 -6.00 -48.97 11.44
N VAL A 62 -6.36 -49.64 10.34
CA VAL A 62 -7.67 -49.52 9.68
C VAL A 62 -8.29 -50.91 9.56
N GLU A 63 -9.54 -51.06 10.03
CA GLU A 63 -10.27 -52.33 10.02
C GLU A 63 -11.68 -52.18 9.43
N ASN A 64 -12.27 -53.31 9.00
CA ASN A 64 -13.64 -53.43 8.48
C ASN A 64 -14.02 -52.54 7.28
N CYS A 65 -13.04 -52.20 6.41
CA CYS A 65 -13.33 -51.64 5.09
C CYS A 65 -14.06 -52.66 4.20
N THR A 66 -15.16 -52.25 3.55
CA THR A 66 -15.71 -52.96 2.37
C THR A 66 -15.76 -52.07 1.13
N ASN A 67 -15.82 -50.75 1.31
CA ASN A 67 -15.34 -49.76 0.36
C ASN A 67 -14.57 -48.64 1.12
N ILE A 68 -14.18 -47.57 0.43
CA ILE A 68 -13.39 -46.47 1.01
C ILE A 68 -14.19 -45.57 1.98
N GLU A 69 -15.52 -45.59 1.89
CA GLU A 69 -16.45 -44.78 2.70
C GLU A 69 -16.81 -45.46 4.03
N THR A 70 -16.54 -46.77 4.19
CA THR A 70 -16.84 -47.53 5.43
C THR A 70 -15.62 -47.86 6.29
N CYS A 71 -14.43 -47.35 5.95
CA CYS A 71 -13.20 -47.69 6.67
C CYS A 71 -13.18 -47.08 8.08
N LYS A 72 -13.10 -47.93 9.12
CA LYS A 72 -12.99 -47.45 10.51
C LYS A 72 -11.51 -47.32 10.89
N VAL A 73 -11.03 -46.08 10.94
CA VAL A 73 -9.71 -45.75 11.48
C VAL A 73 -9.73 -45.92 13.00
N ILE A 74 -8.76 -46.63 13.55
CA ILE A 74 -8.60 -46.82 15.00
C ILE A 74 -7.19 -46.39 15.40
N THR A 75 -7.09 -45.27 16.12
CA THR A 75 -5.89 -44.82 16.82
C THR A 75 -5.80 -45.48 18.20
N LYS A 76 -4.59 -45.82 18.66
CA LYS A 76 -4.36 -46.62 19.87
C LYS A 76 -4.28 -45.85 21.20
N ARG A 77 -4.63 -44.55 21.21
CA ARG A 77 -4.63 -43.70 22.41
C ARG A 77 -5.95 -42.96 22.54
N GLU A 78 -6.65 -43.21 23.65
CA GLU A 78 -7.72 -42.32 24.14
C GLU A 78 -7.10 -41.31 25.10
N TYR A 79 -7.47 -40.04 24.96
CA TYR A 79 -6.99 -38.94 25.80
C TYR A 79 -8.08 -38.58 26.82
N ASN A 80 -7.79 -38.77 28.11
CA ASN A 80 -8.73 -38.46 29.18
C ASN A 80 -8.53 -37.02 29.67
N VAL A 81 -9.45 -36.13 29.32
CA VAL A 81 -9.53 -34.77 29.89
C VAL A 81 -10.43 -34.83 31.12
N LYS A 82 -9.91 -34.40 32.28
CA LYS A 82 -10.72 -34.27 33.50
C LYS A 82 -11.28 -32.85 33.59
N ILE A 83 -12.58 -32.74 33.91
CA ILE A 83 -13.25 -31.46 34.14
C ILE A 83 -13.97 -31.56 35.49
N ASP A 84 -13.47 -30.87 36.51
CA ASP A 84 -14.12 -30.80 37.81
C ASP A 84 -15.02 -29.56 37.90
N PHE A 85 -16.33 -29.77 37.73
CA PHE A 85 -17.32 -28.80 38.20
C PHE A 85 -17.40 -28.89 39.72
N ILE A 86 -17.07 -27.80 40.42
CA ILE A 86 -17.15 -27.70 41.89
C ILE A 86 -18.07 -26.53 42.29
N PRO A 87 -19.39 -26.75 42.38
CA PRO A 87 -20.20 -26.03 43.36
C PRO A 87 -19.86 -26.52 44.77
N GLU A 88 -20.11 -25.73 45.81
CA GLU A 88 -20.03 -26.23 47.19
C GLU A 88 -21.12 -27.29 47.44
N GLY A 89 -20.76 -28.59 47.34
CA GLY A 89 -21.50 -29.69 47.96
C GLY A 89 -21.83 -30.92 47.11
N ILE A 90 -21.61 -30.93 45.78
CA ILE A 90 -21.97 -32.07 44.90
C ILE A 90 -20.81 -32.44 43.95
N ALA A 91 -20.66 -33.74 43.67
CA ALA A 91 -19.51 -34.32 42.96
C ALA A 91 -19.49 -34.11 41.44
N SER A 92 -18.28 -34.15 40.86
CA SER A 92 -18.02 -33.91 39.44
C SER A 92 -18.37 -35.08 38.51
N SER A 93 -18.44 -34.82 37.21
CA SER A 93 -18.67 -35.83 36.15
C SER A 93 -17.73 -35.62 34.97
N ASN A 94 -17.19 -36.71 34.42
CA ASN A 94 -16.16 -36.65 33.37
C ASN A 94 -16.75 -36.53 31.96
N LEU A 95 -16.04 -35.83 31.07
CA LEU A 95 -16.36 -35.70 29.65
C LEU A 95 -15.20 -36.25 28.79
N THR A 96 -15.52 -37.09 27.82
CA THR A 96 -14.55 -37.69 26.89
C THR A 96 -14.66 -37.06 25.51
N TRP A 97 -13.53 -36.84 24.85
CA TRP A 97 -13.40 -36.08 23.60
C TRP A 97 -12.79 -36.94 22.49
N ARG A 98 -12.89 -36.49 21.24
CA ARG A 98 -12.27 -37.15 20.08
C ARG A 98 -11.80 -36.11 19.06
N ILE A 99 -10.64 -36.34 18.46
CA ILE A 99 -10.06 -35.52 17.39
C ILE A 99 -10.16 -36.32 16.08
N THR A 100 -10.33 -35.62 14.95
CA THR A 100 -10.36 -36.16 13.59
C THR A 100 -9.33 -35.44 12.70
N ASN A 101 -8.98 -36.04 11.56
CA ASN A 101 -7.73 -35.73 10.84
C ASN A 101 -7.70 -34.44 10.01
N ASP A 102 -8.80 -33.68 9.95
CA ASP A 102 -8.85 -32.36 9.30
C ASP A 102 -8.61 -31.28 10.37
N GLU A 103 -7.89 -30.20 10.03
CA GLU A 103 -7.31 -29.24 11.00
C GLU A 103 -8.33 -28.30 11.71
N LYS A 104 -9.59 -28.73 11.81
CA LYS A 104 -10.66 -28.03 12.55
C LYS A 104 -11.05 -28.83 13.79
N ILE A 105 -10.78 -28.27 14.97
CA ILE A 105 -11.27 -28.82 16.25
C ILE A 105 -12.77 -28.52 16.36
N LEU A 106 -13.61 -29.47 15.93
CA LEU A 106 -15.06 -29.33 16.05
C LEU A 106 -15.54 -29.72 17.46
N ILE A 107 -15.97 -28.72 18.25
CA ILE A 107 -16.54 -28.92 19.59
C ILE A 107 -18.07 -28.93 19.48
N GLU A 108 -18.67 -30.11 19.48
CA GLU A 108 -20.13 -30.29 19.62
C GLU A 108 -20.49 -31.03 20.91
N LYS A 109 -20.79 -30.30 21.98
CA LYS A 109 -21.70 -30.81 23.02
C LYS A 109 -22.43 -29.71 23.78
N ARG A 110 -23.76 -29.74 23.69
CA ARG A 110 -24.66 -28.88 24.47
C ARG A 110 -24.66 -29.32 25.94
N VAL A 111 -24.29 -28.42 26.84
CA VAL A 111 -24.55 -28.54 28.29
C VAL A 111 -25.83 -27.76 28.60
N VAL A 112 -26.68 -28.31 29.47
CA VAL A 112 -27.91 -27.66 29.95
C VAL A 112 -27.98 -27.85 31.46
N GLY A 113 -28.13 -26.76 32.20
CA GLY A 113 -28.31 -26.73 33.64
C GLY A 113 -28.76 -25.33 34.07
N ASP A 114 -29.64 -25.27 35.07
CA ASP A 114 -30.27 -24.01 35.48
C ASP A 114 -29.29 -23.13 36.27
N ILE A 115 -29.17 -21.86 35.87
CA ILE A 115 -28.24 -20.90 36.47
C ILE A 115 -29.03 -19.91 37.32
N SER A 116 -28.77 -19.87 38.63
CA SER A 116 -29.39 -18.92 39.55
C SER A 116 -28.75 -17.52 39.40
N PRO A 117 -29.54 -16.44 39.21
CA PRO A 117 -28.99 -15.08 39.12
C PRO A 117 -28.24 -14.65 40.40
N GLY A 118 -27.13 -13.93 40.23
CA GLY A 118 -26.41 -13.25 41.32
C GLY A 118 -25.23 -14.02 41.93
N LEU A 119 -24.96 -15.27 41.53
CA LEU A 119 -23.75 -16.00 41.89
C LEU A 119 -22.62 -15.77 40.88
N LYS A 120 -21.38 -15.58 41.36
CA LYS A 120 -20.18 -15.65 40.53
C LYS A 120 -19.80 -17.12 40.33
N TYR A 121 -19.55 -17.50 39.09
CA TYR A 121 -19.05 -18.83 38.72
C TYR A 121 -17.61 -18.69 38.22
N THR A 122 -16.69 -19.49 38.76
CA THR A 122 -15.30 -19.57 38.29
C THR A 122 -15.13 -20.90 37.57
N VAL A 123 -14.70 -20.87 36.31
CA VAL A 123 -14.37 -22.07 35.54
C VAL A 123 -12.87 -22.11 35.31
N THR A 124 -12.22 -23.13 35.86
CA THR A 124 -10.76 -23.31 35.78
C THR A 124 -10.45 -24.51 34.87
N TYR A 125 -9.64 -24.29 33.84
CA TYR A 125 -9.13 -25.35 32.96
C TYR A 125 -7.65 -25.58 33.21
N SER A 126 -7.18 -26.82 33.04
CA SER A 126 -5.77 -27.18 33.16
C SER A 126 -5.39 -28.19 32.08
N PHE A 127 -4.60 -27.76 31.09
CA PHE A 127 -4.08 -28.64 30.05
C PHE A 127 -2.72 -29.21 30.48
N ALA A 128 -2.69 -30.50 30.83
CA ALA A 128 -1.46 -31.24 31.08
C ALA A 128 -1.08 -32.05 29.83
N PHE A 129 -0.26 -31.45 28.96
CA PHE A 129 0.44 -32.18 27.90
C PHE A 129 1.70 -32.82 28.50
N ASP A 130 1.82 -34.14 28.41
CA ASP A 130 2.98 -34.87 28.92
C ASP A 130 4.01 -35.14 27.81
N SER A 131 5.29 -35.08 28.18
CA SER A 131 6.51 -35.31 27.38
C SER A 131 6.87 -34.36 26.22
N SER A 132 7.87 -33.51 26.48
CA SER A 132 9.00 -33.19 25.59
C SER A 132 8.74 -32.50 24.23
N ALA A 133 8.09 -31.34 24.25
CA ALA A 133 8.40 -30.19 23.39
C ALA A 133 8.07 -28.89 24.15
N GLU A 134 8.61 -27.75 23.75
CA GLU A 134 8.47 -26.49 24.51
C GLU A 134 7.01 -25.99 24.50
N GLY A 135 6.45 -25.83 25.70
CA GLY A 135 5.03 -25.55 25.88
C GLY A 135 4.65 -24.07 25.71
N LYS A 136 4.44 -23.61 24.48
CA LYS A 136 3.65 -22.39 24.24
C LYS A 136 2.16 -22.69 24.50
N LEU A 137 1.57 -21.98 25.45
CA LEU A 137 0.12 -21.93 25.64
C LEU A 137 -0.47 -20.97 24.59
N LEU A 138 -1.42 -21.45 23.79
CA LEU A 138 -2.17 -20.59 22.87
C LEU A 138 -3.27 -19.81 23.64
N PRO A 139 -3.30 -18.47 23.58
CA PRO A 139 -4.32 -17.68 24.26
C PRO A 139 -5.65 -17.72 23.48
N VAL A 140 -6.56 -18.60 23.90
CA VAL A 140 -7.94 -18.63 23.39
C VAL A 140 -8.78 -17.61 24.18
N LYS A 141 -9.12 -16.48 23.55
CA LYS A 141 -10.15 -15.56 24.07
C LYS A 141 -11.52 -16.23 23.90
N PHE A 142 -12.31 -16.27 24.97
CA PHE A 142 -13.71 -16.70 24.96
C PHE A 142 -14.60 -15.50 25.28
N GLN A 143 -15.65 -15.30 24.48
CA GLN A 143 -16.66 -14.28 24.75
C GLN A 143 -17.92 -14.95 25.30
N ILE A 144 -18.46 -14.43 26.41
CA ILE A 144 -19.80 -14.80 26.87
C ILE A 144 -20.78 -13.89 26.12
N LEU A 145 -21.52 -14.46 25.17
CA LEU A 145 -22.60 -13.77 24.49
C LEU A 145 -23.82 -13.78 25.40
N ASP A 146 -24.11 -12.66 26.06
CA ASP A 146 -25.28 -12.53 26.93
C ASP A 146 -26.55 -12.43 26.08
N ASN A 147 -27.40 -13.45 26.16
CA ASN A 147 -28.56 -13.63 25.31
C ASN A 147 -29.81 -13.67 26.20
N PRO A 148 -30.86 -12.86 25.95
CA PRO A 148 -32.01 -12.69 26.85
C PRO A 148 -32.88 -13.95 27.08
N SER A 149 -32.46 -15.12 26.59
CA SER A 149 -33.13 -16.42 26.75
C SER A 149 -32.30 -17.48 27.51
N GLN A 150 -31.70 -17.10 28.65
CA GLN A 150 -31.09 -17.99 29.67
C GLN A 150 -30.17 -19.09 29.08
N ARG A 151 -29.26 -18.73 28.17
CA ARG A 151 -28.27 -19.64 27.59
C ARG A 151 -26.94 -18.93 27.42
N VAL A 152 -25.88 -19.59 27.87
CA VAL A 152 -24.50 -19.22 27.55
C VAL A 152 -24.06 -20.07 26.36
N GLU A 153 -23.64 -19.39 25.29
CA GLU A 153 -23.05 -20.02 24.11
C GLU A 153 -21.58 -19.62 24.04
N ILE A 154 -20.69 -20.61 23.88
CA ILE A 154 -19.23 -20.42 23.97
C ILE A 154 -18.62 -20.75 22.62
N CYS A 155 -18.33 -19.72 21.82
CA CYS A 155 -17.52 -19.87 20.62
C CYS A 155 -16.03 -19.85 20.98
N ALA A 156 -15.25 -20.68 20.30
CA ALA A 156 -13.79 -20.73 20.39
C ALA A 156 -13.20 -20.44 19.01
N THR A 157 -12.81 -19.20 18.77
CA THR A 157 -12.10 -18.80 17.55
C THR A 157 -10.60 -19.03 17.74
N SER A 158 -10.01 -19.90 16.92
CA SER A 158 -8.56 -19.94 16.76
C SER A 158 -8.13 -18.70 15.95
N LEU A 159 -7.31 -17.85 16.57
CA LEU A 159 -6.53 -16.86 15.83
C LEU A 159 -5.48 -17.62 15.00
N MET A 160 -5.79 -17.94 13.76
CA MET A 160 -4.77 -18.30 12.77
C MET A 160 -4.06 -17.01 12.36
N ASP A 161 -2.79 -16.91 12.71
CA ASP A 161 -1.92 -15.83 12.27
C ASP A 161 -1.64 -15.98 10.77
N VAL A 162 -2.35 -15.21 9.93
CA VAL A 162 -2.22 -15.23 8.47
C VAL A 162 -1.01 -14.40 8.01
N SER A 163 0.11 -14.50 8.71
CA SER A 163 1.28 -13.66 8.48
C SER A 163 2.07 -14.11 7.24
N ALA A 164 2.60 -13.13 6.49
CA ALA A 164 3.30 -13.33 5.21
C ALA A 164 4.55 -14.24 5.28
N TRP A 165 4.96 -14.65 6.48
CA TRP A 165 5.95 -15.71 6.71
C TRP A 165 5.64 -17.02 5.99
N HIS A 166 4.38 -17.27 5.57
CA HIS A 166 4.05 -18.38 4.68
C HIS A 166 4.72 -18.31 3.30
N MET A 167 5.19 -17.14 2.86
CA MET A 167 5.92 -16.95 1.59
C MET A 167 7.37 -17.43 1.68
N VAL A 168 7.97 -17.47 2.87
CA VAL A 168 9.39 -17.80 3.07
C VAL A 168 9.76 -19.20 2.53
N PRO A 169 9.01 -20.28 2.79
CA PRO A 169 9.24 -21.59 2.16
C PRO A 169 9.22 -21.55 0.63
N GLU A 170 8.35 -20.76 0.01
CA GLU A 170 8.26 -20.65 -1.45
C GLU A 170 9.45 -19.89 -2.04
N ILE A 171 9.89 -18.81 -1.40
CA ILE A 171 11.09 -18.06 -1.76
C ILE A 171 12.32 -18.98 -1.65
N LEU A 172 12.49 -19.68 -0.53
CA LEU A 172 13.57 -20.64 -0.33
C LEU A 172 13.56 -21.78 -1.36
N SER A 173 12.40 -22.19 -1.87
CA SER A 173 12.30 -23.24 -2.89
C SER A 173 12.91 -22.86 -4.26
N ARG A 174 13.01 -21.54 -4.53
CA ARG A 174 13.63 -20.97 -5.73
C ARG A 174 15.13 -20.75 -5.57
N ILE A 175 15.57 -20.40 -4.36
CA ILE A 175 16.97 -20.18 -4.00
C ILE A 175 17.73 -21.52 -3.95
N ARG A 176 18.75 -21.68 -4.80
CA ARG A 176 19.46 -22.95 -5.02
C ARG A 176 20.94 -22.72 -5.29
N ALA A 177 21.79 -23.41 -4.52
CA ALA A 177 23.23 -23.34 -4.71
C ALA A 177 23.64 -23.85 -6.12
N PRO A 178 24.53 -23.15 -6.83
CA PRO A 178 25.09 -23.63 -8.09
C PRO A 178 25.90 -24.92 -7.90
N THR A 179 25.79 -25.84 -8.84
CA THR A 179 26.53 -27.11 -8.84
C THR A 179 27.77 -27.02 -9.73
N PHE A 180 28.95 -27.22 -9.15
CA PHE A 180 30.23 -27.20 -9.86
C PHE A 180 30.68 -28.62 -10.25
N ARG A 181 31.49 -28.73 -11.30
CA ARG A 181 32.16 -30.00 -11.65
C ARG A 181 33.20 -30.35 -10.60
N ASN A 182 33.35 -31.64 -10.33
CA ASN A 182 34.32 -32.18 -9.37
C ASN A 182 35.73 -32.28 -9.98
N GLU A 183 36.25 -31.14 -10.44
CA GLU A 183 37.58 -30.99 -11.04
C GLU A 183 38.28 -29.77 -10.43
N ASP A 184 39.52 -29.96 -9.98
CA ASP A 184 40.28 -29.00 -9.16
C ASP A 184 41.44 -28.36 -9.93
N PHE A 185 41.42 -27.03 -9.99
CA PHE A 185 42.38 -26.17 -10.68
C PHE A 185 43.22 -25.44 -9.62
N VAL A 186 44.15 -26.16 -8.99
CA VAL A 186 44.95 -25.64 -7.85
C VAL A 186 45.93 -24.57 -8.33
N ILE A 187 45.85 -23.35 -7.80
CA ILE A 187 46.58 -22.17 -8.32
C ILE A 187 48.11 -22.33 -8.37
N THR A 188 48.69 -23.15 -7.49
CA THR A 188 50.14 -23.45 -7.48
C THR A 188 50.59 -24.21 -8.72
N SER A 189 49.68 -24.94 -9.40
CA SER A 189 49.93 -25.57 -10.71
C SER A 189 50.03 -24.55 -11.85
N TYR A 190 49.54 -23.32 -11.62
CA TYR A 190 49.57 -22.19 -12.55
C TYR A 190 50.64 -21.15 -12.16
N GLY A 191 51.55 -21.52 -11.26
CA GLY A 191 52.71 -20.72 -10.85
C GLY A 191 52.55 -19.92 -9.56
N ALA A 192 51.42 -20.03 -8.84
CA ALA A 192 51.21 -19.28 -7.61
C ALA A 192 52.17 -19.68 -6.48
N VAL A 193 52.61 -18.69 -5.69
CA VAL A 193 53.51 -18.86 -4.53
C VAL A 193 52.88 -18.21 -3.29
N GLY A 194 52.73 -19.01 -2.23
CA GLY A 194 52.03 -18.64 -0.99
C GLY A 194 52.90 -17.91 0.05
N ASP A 195 53.83 -17.06 -0.38
CA ASP A 195 54.81 -16.36 0.46
C ASP A 195 54.36 -14.98 0.99
N GLY A 196 53.26 -14.43 0.47
CA GLY A 196 52.72 -13.12 0.79
C GLY A 196 53.40 -11.93 0.09
N VAL A 197 54.30 -12.19 -0.87
CA VAL A 197 55.14 -11.17 -1.55
C VAL A 197 55.18 -11.33 -3.07
N THR A 198 55.13 -12.57 -3.58
CA THR A 198 55.03 -12.87 -5.01
C THR A 198 53.67 -12.41 -5.56
N ASP A 199 53.65 -11.73 -6.70
CA ASP A 199 52.40 -11.37 -7.40
C ASP A 199 51.80 -12.61 -8.09
N ASN A 200 50.61 -13.00 -7.66
CA ASN A 200 49.88 -14.17 -8.12
C ASN A 200 48.78 -13.84 -9.16
N THR A 201 48.64 -12.59 -9.59
CA THR A 201 47.52 -12.13 -10.43
C THR A 201 47.33 -12.99 -11.70
N ASP A 202 48.41 -13.25 -12.44
CA ASP A 202 48.37 -14.10 -13.63
C ASP A 202 48.10 -15.57 -13.29
N ALA A 203 48.54 -16.07 -12.13
CA ALA A 203 48.29 -17.45 -11.71
C ALA A 203 46.81 -17.68 -11.35
N PHE A 204 46.16 -16.73 -10.68
CA PHE A 204 44.71 -16.74 -10.46
C PHE A 204 43.95 -16.68 -11.78
N LYS A 205 44.31 -15.73 -12.66
CA LYS A 205 43.70 -15.58 -13.98
C LYS A 205 43.79 -16.87 -14.80
N ASN A 206 44.99 -17.42 -14.96
CA ASN A 206 45.23 -18.64 -15.75
C ASN A 206 44.45 -19.84 -15.19
N ALA A 207 44.35 -19.97 -13.85
CA ALA A 207 43.57 -21.03 -13.23
C ALA A 207 42.06 -20.89 -13.50
N ILE A 208 41.51 -19.67 -13.42
CA ILE A 208 40.09 -19.38 -13.69
C ILE A 208 39.76 -19.54 -15.17
N GLU A 209 40.57 -19.01 -16.08
CA GLU A 209 40.39 -19.17 -17.53
C GLU A 209 40.47 -20.66 -17.94
N THR A 210 41.42 -21.43 -17.38
CA THR A 210 41.52 -22.88 -17.63
C THR A 210 40.33 -23.65 -17.06
N CYS A 211 39.86 -23.29 -15.85
CA CYS A 211 38.68 -23.89 -15.21
C CYS A 211 37.41 -23.64 -16.03
N ASN A 212 37.17 -22.39 -16.45
CA ASN A 212 36.03 -22.03 -17.29
C ASN A 212 36.10 -22.71 -18.67
N ALA A 213 37.26 -22.67 -19.34
CA ALA A 213 37.46 -23.30 -20.65
C ALA A 213 37.33 -24.84 -20.63
N ALA A 214 37.60 -25.47 -19.49
CA ALA A 214 37.35 -26.91 -19.29
C ALA A 214 35.85 -27.24 -19.15
N GLY A 215 34.97 -26.26 -18.94
CA GLY A 215 33.54 -26.44 -18.66
C GLY A 215 33.13 -26.14 -17.20
N GLY A 216 33.96 -25.46 -16.42
CA GLY A 216 33.72 -25.15 -15.01
C GLY A 216 34.29 -26.17 -14.03
N GLY A 217 34.32 -25.82 -12.74
CA GLY A 217 35.01 -26.59 -11.68
C GLY A 217 35.39 -25.73 -10.48
N ARG A 218 36.38 -26.17 -9.69
CA ARG A 218 36.89 -25.43 -8.52
C ARG A 218 38.31 -24.92 -8.75
N VAL A 219 38.53 -23.61 -8.65
CA VAL A 219 39.88 -23.03 -8.57
C VAL A 219 40.30 -23.03 -7.11
N VAL A 220 41.30 -23.85 -6.76
CA VAL A 220 41.63 -24.14 -5.35
C VAL A 220 42.83 -23.32 -4.90
N VAL A 221 42.64 -22.56 -3.81
CA VAL A 221 43.68 -21.81 -3.09
C VAL A 221 44.14 -22.65 -1.89
N PRO A 222 45.34 -23.27 -1.93
CA PRO A 222 45.86 -24.07 -0.83
C PRO A 222 46.34 -23.19 0.34
N PRO A 223 46.69 -23.77 1.51
CA PRO A 223 47.23 -23.01 2.63
C PRO A 223 48.49 -22.20 2.25
N GLY A 224 48.58 -20.96 2.73
CA GLY A 224 49.61 -19.98 2.32
C GLY A 224 49.03 -18.58 2.08
N LYS A 225 49.89 -17.57 1.90
CA LYS A 225 49.48 -16.17 1.67
C LYS A 225 49.79 -15.75 0.23
N PHE A 226 48.79 -15.34 -0.54
CA PHE A 226 48.93 -15.05 -1.97
C PHE A 226 48.64 -13.58 -2.24
N LEU A 227 49.67 -12.78 -2.54
CA LEU A 227 49.51 -11.38 -2.95
C LEU A 227 48.99 -11.32 -4.39
N THR A 228 47.99 -10.49 -4.68
CA THR A 228 47.34 -10.40 -5.99
C THR A 228 46.67 -9.04 -6.23
N GLY A 229 46.42 -8.71 -7.50
CA GLY A 229 45.43 -7.73 -7.94
C GLY A 229 44.00 -8.27 -7.93
N ALA A 230 43.09 -7.55 -8.59
CA ALA A 230 41.70 -7.96 -8.74
C ALA A 230 41.54 -9.34 -9.41
N ILE A 231 40.57 -10.12 -8.92
CA ILE A 231 40.23 -11.44 -9.48
C ILE A 231 38.84 -11.35 -10.11
N THR A 232 38.73 -11.68 -11.41
CA THR A 232 37.44 -11.86 -12.08
C THR A 232 37.04 -13.33 -12.09
N ILE A 233 35.87 -13.67 -11.53
CA ILE A 233 35.31 -15.02 -11.56
C ILE A 233 34.43 -15.17 -12.80
N LEU A 234 34.62 -16.26 -13.54
CA LEU A 234 33.86 -16.60 -14.76
C LEU A 234 32.76 -17.63 -14.47
N SER A 235 31.78 -17.73 -15.37
CA SER A 235 30.66 -18.68 -15.26
C SER A 235 31.12 -20.12 -15.02
N ASN A 236 30.38 -20.84 -14.16
CA ASN A 236 30.65 -22.22 -13.72
C ASN A 236 31.95 -22.42 -12.92
N VAL A 237 32.57 -21.36 -12.39
CA VAL A 237 33.79 -21.42 -11.56
C VAL A 237 33.48 -21.15 -10.09
N ASN A 238 33.96 -22.03 -9.20
CA ASN A 238 34.05 -21.77 -7.76
C ASN A 238 35.49 -21.44 -7.38
N LEU A 239 35.76 -20.24 -6.86
CA LEU A 239 37.01 -19.89 -6.21
C LEU A 239 36.99 -20.42 -4.76
N HIS A 240 37.67 -21.55 -4.54
CA HIS A 240 37.62 -22.30 -3.29
C HIS A 240 38.89 -22.09 -2.43
N LEU A 241 38.71 -21.47 -1.27
CA LEU A 241 39.78 -21.16 -0.32
C LEU A 241 39.89 -22.23 0.77
N MET A 242 41.02 -22.93 0.84
CA MET A 242 41.28 -23.90 1.90
C MET A 242 41.51 -23.20 3.26
N GLU A 243 41.26 -23.92 4.36
CA GLU A 243 41.63 -23.46 5.71
C GLU A 243 43.13 -23.12 5.79
N GLY A 244 43.48 -21.98 6.39
CA GLY A 244 44.86 -21.49 6.43
C GLY A 244 45.38 -20.89 5.11
N SER A 245 44.51 -20.69 4.10
CA SER A 245 44.81 -19.82 2.95
C SER A 245 44.42 -18.37 3.22
N THR A 246 45.19 -17.44 2.65
CA THR A 246 44.89 -16.00 2.65
C THR A 246 45.17 -15.42 1.27
N ILE A 247 44.15 -14.88 0.61
CA ILE A 247 44.31 -13.98 -0.52
C ILE A 247 44.56 -12.58 0.04
N LEU A 248 45.67 -11.95 -0.33
CA LEU A 248 46.04 -10.60 0.08
C LEU A 248 46.00 -9.67 -1.13
N PHE A 249 45.20 -8.60 -1.05
CA PHE A 249 45.10 -7.64 -2.15
C PHE A 249 46.23 -6.61 -2.11
N THR A 250 46.74 -6.23 -3.27
CA THR A 250 47.86 -5.30 -3.42
C THR A 250 47.43 -3.84 -3.32
N HIS A 251 48.34 -2.98 -2.86
CA HIS A 251 48.19 -1.51 -2.91
C HIS A 251 48.47 -0.93 -4.31
N ASP A 252 48.99 -1.74 -5.24
CA ASP A 252 49.25 -1.31 -6.63
C ASP A 252 47.93 -1.07 -7.38
N ILE A 253 47.52 0.20 -7.45
CA ILE A 253 46.29 0.66 -8.14
C ILE A 253 46.25 0.21 -9.61
N SER A 254 47.40 -0.01 -10.27
CA SER A 254 47.43 -0.47 -11.68
C SER A 254 46.90 -1.90 -11.87
N LYS A 255 46.70 -2.65 -10.77
CA LYS A 255 46.19 -4.02 -10.74
C LYS A 255 44.66 -4.11 -10.59
N TYR A 256 43.97 -2.97 -10.66
CA TYR A 256 42.51 -2.84 -10.60
C TYR A 256 42.01 -2.19 -11.90
N PRO A 257 41.75 -2.97 -12.96
CA PRO A 257 41.33 -2.42 -14.26
C PRO A 257 39.97 -1.72 -14.16
N ASN A 258 39.69 -0.75 -15.04
CA ASN A 258 38.37 -0.12 -15.09
C ASN A 258 37.31 -1.10 -15.65
N VAL A 259 36.20 -1.27 -14.93
CA VAL A 259 35.06 -2.14 -15.27
C VAL A 259 33.72 -1.43 -15.01
N ARG A 260 32.60 -2.01 -15.45
CA ARG A 260 31.26 -1.54 -15.06
C ARG A 260 31.01 -1.88 -13.60
N SER A 261 30.52 -0.91 -12.83
CA SER A 261 30.29 -1.07 -11.39
C SER A 261 29.16 -0.13 -10.92
N ARG A 262 29.00 0.03 -9.61
CA ARG A 262 28.22 1.11 -8.99
C ARG A 262 29.03 1.84 -7.91
N THR A 263 28.69 3.08 -7.63
CA THR A 263 29.15 3.81 -6.44
C THR A 263 27.97 4.58 -5.86
N GLU A 264 27.67 4.36 -4.57
CA GLU A 264 26.54 4.99 -3.85
C GLU A 264 25.21 4.97 -4.66
N GLY A 265 24.88 3.81 -5.24
CA GLY A 265 23.65 3.59 -6.00
C GLY A 265 23.63 4.09 -7.45
N MET A 266 24.76 4.52 -8.00
CA MET A 266 24.85 5.08 -9.37
C MET A 266 25.78 4.21 -10.25
N GLU A 267 25.34 3.83 -11.45
CA GLU A 267 26.17 3.06 -12.40
C GLU A 267 27.30 3.92 -12.99
N LEU A 268 28.50 3.35 -13.13
CA LEU A 268 29.68 4.01 -13.71
C LEU A 268 30.70 3.00 -14.27
N ILE A 269 31.76 3.49 -14.92
CA ILE A 269 32.98 2.75 -15.22
C ILE A 269 34.09 3.21 -14.26
N ASN A 270 34.57 2.34 -13.37
CA ASN A 270 35.57 2.66 -12.33
C ASN A 270 36.47 1.45 -12.02
N TYR A 271 37.45 1.60 -11.13
CA TYR A 271 38.34 0.52 -10.66
C TYR A 271 37.57 -0.78 -10.33
N SER A 272 38.14 -1.92 -10.71
CA SER A 272 37.59 -3.25 -10.42
C SER A 272 37.40 -3.46 -8.92
N PRO A 273 36.23 -3.99 -8.51
CA PRO A 273 36.07 -4.72 -7.26
C PRO A 273 37.17 -5.78 -7.08
N LEU A 274 37.55 -6.06 -5.83
CA LEU A 274 38.65 -6.96 -5.51
C LEU A 274 38.36 -8.40 -5.99
N ILE A 275 37.12 -8.85 -5.80
CA ILE A 275 36.51 -10.01 -6.47
C ILE A 275 35.34 -9.48 -7.31
N TYR A 276 35.39 -9.74 -8.62
CA TYR A 276 34.40 -9.25 -9.58
C TYR A 276 33.79 -10.39 -10.38
N ALA A 277 32.50 -10.27 -10.73
CA ALA A 277 31.86 -11.10 -11.76
C ALA A 277 30.80 -10.25 -12.48
N PHE A 278 30.69 -10.39 -13.79
CA PHE A 278 29.77 -9.59 -14.61
C PHE A 278 29.04 -10.46 -15.62
N GLU A 279 27.70 -10.42 -15.60
CA GLU A 279 26.82 -11.18 -16.50
C GLU A 279 27.16 -12.70 -16.53
N ALA A 280 27.57 -13.23 -15.36
CA ALA A 280 28.03 -14.60 -15.17
C ALA A 280 26.94 -15.51 -14.56
N GLU A 281 27.00 -16.82 -14.84
CA GLU A 281 26.08 -17.81 -14.25
C GLU A 281 26.86 -18.93 -13.53
N ASN A 282 26.33 -19.40 -12.40
CA ASN A 282 26.91 -20.45 -11.56
C ASN A 282 28.32 -20.07 -11.04
N ILE A 283 28.39 -19.08 -10.16
CA ILE A 283 29.66 -18.60 -9.58
C ILE A 283 29.76 -18.91 -8.08
N GLY A 284 30.96 -19.27 -7.64
CA GLY A 284 31.24 -19.63 -6.24
C GLY A 284 32.44 -18.90 -5.66
N LEU A 285 32.34 -18.53 -4.39
CA LEU A 285 33.44 -18.05 -3.55
C LEU A 285 33.32 -18.75 -2.19
N THR A 286 33.95 -19.93 -2.03
CA THR A 286 33.67 -20.80 -0.88
C THR A 286 34.89 -21.28 -0.10
N GLY A 287 34.69 -21.70 1.15
CA GLY A 287 35.69 -22.37 1.98
C GLY A 287 36.23 -21.50 3.12
N ASN A 288 37.14 -22.06 3.93
CA ASN A 288 37.49 -21.53 5.26
C ASN A 288 38.75 -20.65 5.26
N GLY A 289 39.10 -20.05 4.13
CA GLY A 289 40.23 -19.11 4.02
C GLY A 289 39.86 -17.65 4.24
N THR A 290 40.88 -16.79 4.22
CA THR A 290 40.74 -15.33 4.40
C THR A 290 40.92 -14.58 3.08
N LEU A 291 40.05 -13.61 2.85
CA LEU A 291 40.16 -12.55 1.84
C LEU A 291 40.55 -11.26 2.59
N ASP A 292 41.80 -10.79 2.41
CA ASP A 292 42.34 -9.61 3.09
C ASP A 292 42.51 -8.48 2.08
N GLY A 293 41.54 -7.57 2.03
CA GLY A 293 41.46 -6.44 1.10
C GLY A 293 42.59 -5.42 1.27
N ASN A 294 43.35 -5.52 2.36
CA ASN A 294 44.56 -4.76 2.63
C ASN A 294 44.38 -3.23 2.62
N ALA A 295 43.15 -2.74 2.77
CA ALA A 295 42.88 -1.32 2.97
C ALA A 295 43.26 -0.88 4.39
N ASP A 296 43.74 0.35 4.52
CA ASP A 296 44.25 0.91 5.77
C ASP A 296 44.32 2.45 5.68
N CYS A 297 44.97 3.09 6.66
CA CYS A 297 45.10 4.54 6.73
C CYS A 297 46.10 5.13 5.71
N GLU A 298 46.87 4.29 4.99
CA GLU A 298 47.80 4.72 3.94
C GLU A 298 47.21 4.47 2.54
N ASN A 299 46.32 3.47 2.38
CA ASN A 299 45.70 3.12 1.10
C ASN A 299 44.17 2.86 1.16
N TRP A 300 43.48 3.29 0.10
CA TRP A 300 42.01 3.33 -0.06
C TRP A 300 41.26 4.22 0.94
N TRP A 301 41.33 3.97 2.26
CA TRP A 301 40.44 4.66 3.22
C TRP A 301 40.52 6.20 3.20
N PRO A 302 41.71 6.86 3.05
CA PRO A 302 41.80 8.32 2.93
C PRO A 302 40.98 8.92 1.78
N TRP A 303 40.58 8.12 0.80
CA TRP A 303 39.74 8.57 -0.31
C TRP A 303 38.33 8.95 0.13
N ASN A 304 37.84 8.56 1.31
CA ASN A 304 36.58 9.11 1.83
C ASN A 304 36.68 10.61 2.19
N GLY A 305 37.88 11.21 2.14
CA GLY A 305 38.12 12.60 2.48
C GLY A 305 38.09 12.85 3.99
N ARG A 306 38.07 14.12 4.40
CA ARG A 306 38.11 14.49 5.81
C ARG A 306 36.73 14.35 6.46
N ASN A 307 36.58 13.39 7.37
CA ASN A 307 35.41 13.21 8.23
C ASN A 307 35.81 12.64 9.60
N SER A 308 34.92 12.74 10.59
CA SER A 308 35.16 12.33 11.98
C SER A 308 35.67 10.90 12.12
N ASN A 309 35.09 9.96 11.37
CA ASN A 309 35.42 8.54 11.49
C ASN A 309 36.86 8.27 11.01
N LEU A 310 37.36 9.03 10.02
CA LEU A 310 38.77 8.97 9.58
C LEU A 310 39.72 9.77 10.47
N GLU A 311 39.27 10.86 11.10
CA GLU A 311 40.07 11.57 12.12
C GLU A 311 40.30 10.66 13.33
N GLU A 312 39.27 9.93 13.77
CA GLU A 312 39.35 8.98 14.89
C GLU A 312 40.12 7.69 14.54
N LEU A 313 39.84 7.06 13.39
CA LEU A 313 40.46 5.80 12.98
C LEU A 313 41.92 5.96 12.52
N CYS A 314 42.24 7.08 11.86
CA CYS A 314 43.50 7.25 11.12
C CYS A 314 44.31 8.50 11.51
N ASN A 315 43.82 9.39 12.38
CA ASN A 315 44.51 10.60 12.83
C ASN A 315 44.94 11.53 11.66
N ILE A 316 44.21 11.50 10.54
CA ILE A 316 44.50 12.29 9.34
C ILE A 316 43.99 13.72 9.56
N THR A 317 44.91 14.66 9.74
CA THR A 317 44.61 16.08 10.02
C THR A 317 44.85 17.02 8.83
N GLU A 318 45.51 16.54 7.77
CA GLU A 318 45.75 17.27 6.52
C GLU A 318 44.71 16.94 5.43
N ALA A 319 44.59 17.80 4.42
CA ALA A 319 43.55 17.70 3.39
C ALA A 319 43.93 16.71 2.27
N HIS A 320 43.50 15.45 2.40
CA HIS A 320 43.51 14.48 1.30
C HIS A 320 42.42 14.82 0.25
N PRO A 321 42.69 14.74 -1.08
CA PRO A 321 41.78 15.21 -2.14
C PRO A 321 40.37 14.60 -2.13
N GLY A 322 40.25 13.31 -1.80
CA GLY A 322 38.97 12.65 -1.45
C GLY A 322 37.93 12.48 -2.57
N GLN A 323 36.88 11.71 -2.27
CA GLN A 323 35.86 11.27 -3.22
C GLN A 323 34.89 12.39 -3.63
N ALA A 324 34.73 13.43 -2.81
CA ALA A 324 33.69 14.45 -2.94
C ALA A 324 33.60 15.10 -4.34
N ALA A 325 34.73 15.48 -4.95
CA ALA A 325 34.74 16.08 -6.28
C ALA A 325 34.34 15.09 -7.39
N SER A 326 34.69 13.81 -7.25
CA SER A 326 34.29 12.76 -8.21
C SER A 326 32.84 12.32 -8.01
N LEU A 327 32.36 12.27 -6.78
CA LEU A 327 30.96 11.96 -6.45
C LEU A 327 30.02 13.06 -6.93
N ALA A 328 30.41 14.34 -6.79
CA ALA A 328 29.66 15.48 -7.33
C ALA A 328 29.56 15.41 -8.87
N LEU A 329 30.66 15.09 -9.56
CA LEU A 329 30.66 14.89 -11.00
C LEU A 329 29.75 13.72 -11.44
N LEU A 330 29.81 12.59 -10.73
CA LEU A 330 28.93 11.45 -11.00
C LEU A 330 27.45 11.80 -10.78
N THR A 331 27.15 12.55 -9.72
CA THR A 331 25.79 13.01 -9.40
C THR A 331 25.24 13.93 -10.48
N ASP A 332 26.05 14.86 -10.99
CA ASP A 332 25.69 15.72 -12.14
C ASP A 332 25.51 14.92 -13.44
N MET A 333 26.40 13.95 -13.73
CA MET A 333 26.23 13.04 -14.88
C MET A 333 24.94 12.22 -14.79
N VAL A 334 24.55 11.78 -13.60
CA VAL A 334 23.28 11.08 -13.34
C VAL A 334 22.07 12.03 -13.47
N ALA A 335 22.15 13.25 -12.92
CA ALA A 335 21.10 14.25 -13.06
C ALA A 335 20.84 14.59 -14.53
N ARG A 336 21.91 14.71 -15.33
CA ARG A 336 21.87 14.94 -16.78
C ARG A 336 21.63 13.68 -17.63
N ASN A 337 21.36 12.53 -17.02
CA ASN A 337 21.10 11.23 -17.68
C ASN A 337 22.18 10.80 -18.70
N ILE A 338 23.45 11.11 -18.43
CA ILE A 338 24.58 10.70 -19.28
C ILE A 338 24.70 9.16 -19.31
N PRO A 339 24.95 8.53 -20.48
CA PRO A 339 25.14 7.08 -20.59
C PRO A 339 26.22 6.53 -19.66
N VAL A 340 26.03 5.32 -19.15
CA VAL A 340 26.94 4.70 -18.17
C VAL A 340 28.34 4.53 -18.75
N GLU A 341 28.40 4.25 -20.05
CA GLU A 341 29.59 4.02 -20.85
C GLU A 341 30.44 5.30 -21.02
N GLU A 342 29.85 6.48 -20.78
CA GLU A 342 30.53 7.79 -20.76
C GLU A 342 30.94 8.23 -19.34
N ARG A 343 30.45 7.57 -18.29
CA ARG A 343 30.76 7.86 -16.87
C ARG A 343 32.07 7.18 -16.47
N VAL A 344 33.18 7.59 -17.08
CA VAL A 344 34.50 6.96 -16.89
C VAL A 344 35.31 7.67 -15.80
N PHE A 345 35.66 6.91 -14.77
CA PHE A 345 36.47 7.31 -13.61
C PHE A 345 37.75 6.43 -13.56
N GLY A 346 38.12 5.89 -12.39
CA GLY A 346 39.39 5.18 -12.21
C GLY A 346 40.57 6.16 -12.02
N ASN A 347 41.63 6.00 -12.82
CA ASN A 347 42.88 6.75 -12.67
C ASN A 347 42.65 8.28 -12.67
N GLY A 348 43.19 8.96 -11.65
CA GLY A 348 42.97 10.41 -11.42
C GLY A 348 41.71 10.75 -10.62
N HIS A 349 40.86 9.77 -10.32
CA HIS A 349 39.67 9.89 -9.48
C HIS A 349 39.79 9.07 -8.20
N PHE A 350 39.00 9.45 -7.19
CA PHE A 350 39.07 8.91 -5.82
C PHE A 350 37.79 8.15 -5.42
N LEU A 351 37.12 7.50 -6.37
CA LEU A 351 35.98 6.61 -6.09
C LEU A 351 36.50 5.20 -5.79
N ARG A 352 36.27 4.71 -4.57
CA ARG A 352 36.77 3.41 -4.09
C ARG A 352 35.98 2.24 -4.71
N PRO A 353 36.63 1.09 -4.99
CA PRO A 353 35.95 -0.13 -5.41
C PRO A 353 35.34 -0.88 -4.22
N GLN A 354 34.35 -1.75 -4.48
CA GLN A 354 33.84 -2.73 -3.52
C GLN A 354 34.80 -3.92 -3.33
N PHE A 355 34.59 -4.72 -2.28
CA PHE A 355 35.31 -5.97 -2.11
C PHE A 355 34.80 -7.05 -3.07
N VAL A 356 33.58 -7.56 -2.86
CA VAL A 356 32.99 -8.63 -3.67
C VAL A 356 31.72 -8.12 -4.33
N GLN A 357 31.76 -7.96 -5.66
CA GLN A 357 30.64 -7.47 -6.45
C GLN A 357 30.38 -8.40 -7.64
N PRO A 358 29.47 -9.38 -7.49
CA PRO A 358 28.82 -10.01 -8.61
C PRO A 358 27.73 -9.06 -9.12
N GLN A 359 27.81 -8.70 -10.40
CA GLN A 359 26.87 -7.79 -11.05
C GLN A 359 26.14 -8.52 -12.21
N ARG A 360 24.82 -8.34 -12.30
CA ARG A 360 23.94 -8.97 -13.32
C ARG A 360 24.10 -10.50 -13.43
N SER A 361 24.49 -11.12 -12.33
CA SER A 361 24.92 -12.53 -12.29
C SER A 361 23.85 -13.41 -11.64
N LYS A 362 23.85 -14.70 -12.00
CA LYS A 362 22.81 -15.65 -11.60
C LYS A 362 23.38 -16.92 -10.97
N ASN A 363 22.69 -17.45 -9.97
CA ASN A 363 23.12 -18.62 -9.18
C ASN A 363 24.48 -18.35 -8.52
N VAL A 364 24.49 -17.45 -7.54
CA VAL A 364 25.67 -16.93 -6.85
C VAL A 364 25.80 -17.57 -5.47
N LEU A 365 26.99 -18.08 -5.13
CA LEU A 365 27.29 -18.64 -3.80
C LEU A 365 28.53 -18.01 -3.18
N ILE A 366 28.38 -17.44 -1.98
CA ILE A 366 29.48 -16.97 -1.14
C ILE A 366 29.38 -17.69 0.20
N GLU A 367 30.36 -18.51 0.57
CA GLU A 367 30.19 -19.49 1.67
C GLU A 367 31.44 -19.70 2.54
N GLY A 368 31.32 -19.51 3.85
CA GLY A 368 32.35 -19.84 4.86
C GLY A 368 33.59 -18.93 4.94
N VAL A 369 33.84 -18.11 3.91
CA VAL A 369 35.04 -17.27 3.82
C VAL A 369 35.07 -16.17 4.89
N THR A 370 36.27 -15.75 5.28
CA THR A 370 36.48 -14.57 6.15
C THR A 370 36.94 -13.37 5.33
N LEU A 371 36.27 -12.21 5.42
CA LEU A 371 36.66 -10.96 4.73
C LEU A 371 37.18 -9.92 5.71
N LYS A 372 38.34 -9.32 5.40
CA LYS A 372 39.03 -8.34 6.25
C LYS A 372 39.52 -7.11 5.48
N ARG A 373 39.55 -5.95 6.15
CA ARG A 373 40.18 -4.70 5.65
C ARG A 373 39.73 -4.29 4.23
N SER A 374 38.42 -4.07 4.08
CA SER A 374 37.79 -3.68 2.82
C SER A 374 38.07 -2.21 2.43
N PRO A 375 38.19 -1.87 1.13
CA PRO A 375 38.22 -0.49 0.66
C PRO A 375 36.89 0.26 0.88
N MET A 376 35.76 -0.42 0.69
CA MET A 376 34.38 0.09 0.79
C MET A 376 33.40 -1.08 1.08
N TRP A 377 32.19 -1.08 0.50
CA TRP A 377 31.17 -2.13 0.65
C TRP A 377 31.73 -3.54 0.38
N ILE A 378 31.31 -4.51 1.18
CA ILE A 378 32.00 -5.81 1.29
C ILE A 378 31.34 -6.86 0.39
N LEU A 379 30.04 -7.13 0.55
CA LEU A 379 29.30 -8.10 -0.27
C LEU A 379 28.16 -7.40 -1.03
N ASN A 380 28.41 -6.90 -2.23
CA ASN A 380 27.45 -6.09 -2.99
C ASN A 380 26.95 -6.82 -4.26
N PRO A 381 25.97 -7.75 -4.16
CA PRO A 381 25.33 -8.34 -5.32
C PRO A 381 24.36 -7.33 -5.98
N VAL A 382 24.72 -6.88 -7.18
CA VAL A 382 24.00 -5.83 -7.94
C VAL A 382 23.24 -6.43 -9.13
N LEU A 383 21.92 -6.25 -9.20
CA LEU A 383 21.07 -6.79 -10.28
C LEU A 383 21.16 -8.32 -10.43
N CYS A 384 21.35 -9.05 -9.33
CA CYS A 384 21.57 -10.50 -9.33
C CYS A 384 20.29 -11.29 -8.99
N GLU A 385 20.26 -12.56 -9.39
CA GLU A 385 19.16 -13.50 -9.15
C GLU A 385 19.68 -14.81 -8.55
N ASN A 386 18.97 -15.35 -7.55
CA ASN A 386 19.35 -16.56 -6.83
C ASN A 386 20.76 -16.42 -6.20
N VAL A 387 20.80 -15.73 -5.07
CA VAL A 387 22.05 -15.40 -4.34
C VAL A 387 22.03 -16.03 -2.97
N ILE A 388 23.09 -16.76 -2.61
CA ILE A 388 23.29 -17.36 -1.29
C ILE A 388 24.58 -16.81 -0.68
N ILE A 389 24.47 -16.27 0.54
CA ILE A 389 25.58 -15.82 1.38
C ILE A 389 25.48 -16.56 2.71
N ARG A 390 26.32 -17.56 2.94
CA ARG A 390 26.22 -18.49 4.09
C ARG A 390 27.49 -18.57 4.93
N GLY A 391 27.38 -18.45 6.26
CA GLY A 391 28.48 -18.78 7.18
C GLY A 391 29.70 -17.86 7.05
N VAL A 392 29.55 -16.73 6.38
CA VAL A 392 30.62 -15.77 6.10
C VAL A 392 30.97 -14.99 7.37
N THR A 393 32.25 -14.68 7.56
CA THR A 393 32.71 -13.82 8.67
C THR A 393 33.28 -12.52 8.11
N ILE A 394 32.74 -11.38 8.54
CA ILE A 394 33.15 -10.05 8.11
C ILE A 394 33.82 -9.34 9.28
N ASP A 395 35.04 -8.83 9.09
CA ASP A 395 35.84 -8.14 10.11
C ASP A 395 36.65 -6.98 9.50
N SER A 396 36.00 -5.82 9.35
CA SER A 396 36.53 -4.70 8.57
C SER A 396 35.97 -3.35 9.03
N LYS A 397 36.78 -2.53 9.70
CA LYS A 397 36.36 -1.24 10.30
C LYS A 397 36.67 0.00 9.45
N GLY A 398 36.75 -0.15 8.13
CA GLY A 398 37.00 0.96 7.21
C GLY A 398 35.78 1.90 7.06
N PRO A 399 35.96 3.16 6.63
CA PRO A 399 34.85 4.05 6.29
C PRO A 399 33.99 3.47 5.16
N ASN A 400 32.66 3.45 5.31
CA ASN A 400 31.72 2.87 4.34
C ASN A 400 32.07 1.42 3.97
N SER A 401 32.38 0.64 4.99
CA SER A 401 32.53 -0.81 4.87
C SER A 401 31.21 -1.49 5.19
N ASP A 402 30.16 -1.15 4.45
CA ASP A 402 28.85 -1.80 4.51
C ASP A 402 29.04 -3.32 4.30
N GLY A 403 28.39 -4.15 5.14
CA GLY A 403 28.70 -5.58 5.24
C GLY A 403 28.12 -6.42 4.10
N CYS A 404 26.83 -6.26 3.82
CA CYS A 404 26.17 -6.87 2.68
C CYS A 404 25.10 -5.95 2.09
N ASP A 405 25.18 -5.74 0.77
CA ASP A 405 24.44 -4.72 0.03
C ASP A 405 23.67 -5.34 -1.14
N PRO A 406 22.55 -6.05 -0.90
CA PRO A 406 21.67 -6.53 -1.97
C PRO A 406 21.03 -5.35 -2.70
N GLU A 407 21.52 -5.09 -3.92
CA GLU A 407 21.17 -3.88 -4.66
C GLU A 407 20.44 -4.21 -5.97
N SER A 408 19.15 -3.88 -6.03
CA SER A 408 18.27 -4.28 -7.15
C SER A 408 18.29 -5.80 -7.43
N SER A 409 18.48 -6.63 -6.40
CA SER A 409 18.69 -8.08 -6.51
C SER A 409 17.50 -8.86 -5.95
N ARG A 410 17.24 -10.07 -6.49
CA ARG A 410 16.06 -10.87 -6.14
C ARG A 410 16.35 -12.34 -5.80
N ASP A 411 15.48 -12.90 -4.97
CA ASP A 411 15.59 -14.26 -4.43
C ASP A 411 16.98 -14.45 -3.77
N VAL A 412 17.15 -13.80 -2.60
CA VAL A 412 18.43 -13.70 -1.89
C VAL A 412 18.31 -14.33 -0.50
N LEU A 413 19.29 -15.15 -0.11
CA LEU A 413 19.42 -15.75 1.21
C LEU A 413 20.75 -15.34 1.86
N ILE A 414 20.67 -14.68 3.01
CA ILE A 414 21.79 -14.33 3.88
C ILE A 414 21.61 -15.12 5.18
N GLU A 415 22.50 -16.05 5.50
CA GLU A 415 22.34 -16.87 6.70
C GLU A 415 23.62 -17.27 7.42
N ASN A 416 23.56 -17.35 8.74
CA ASN A 416 24.71 -17.72 9.60
C ASN A 416 25.92 -16.78 9.43
N VAL A 417 25.70 -15.53 8.99
CA VAL A 417 26.76 -14.55 8.74
C VAL A 417 27.09 -13.77 10.03
N LYS A 418 28.38 -13.53 10.26
CA LYS A 418 28.90 -12.70 11.35
C LYS A 418 29.36 -11.36 10.80
N PHE A 419 28.77 -10.27 11.27
CA PHE A 419 29.03 -8.90 10.82
C PHE A 419 29.78 -8.10 11.90
N ASN A 420 31.05 -7.77 11.64
CA ASN A 420 31.84 -6.82 12.44
C ASN A 420 32.45 -5.76 11.53
N ASN A 421 31.67 -4.74 11.15
CA ASN A 421 32.06 -3.79 10.10
C ASN A 421 31.90 -2.31 10.49
N GLY A 422 32.31 -1.38 9.62
CA GLY A 422 32.45 0.06 9.93
C GLY A 422 31.35 0.97 9.34
N ASP A 423 30.26 0.39 8.85
CA ASP A 423 29.05 1.10 8.38
C ASP A 423 27.83 0.19 8.60
N ASP A 424 26.75 0.29 7.83
CA ASP A 424 25.62 -0.65 7.92
C ASP A 424 26.04 -2.13 7.74
N CYS A 425 25.58 -3.05 8.58
CA CYS A 425 25.91 -4.48 8.49
C CYS A 425 25.20 -5.14 7.30
N ILE A 426 23.91 -4.90 7.15
CA ILE A 426 23.14 -5.22 5.94
C ILE A 426 22.49 -3.93 5.46
N ALA A 427 22.67 -3.56 4.20
CA ALA A 427 22.07 -2.38 3.59
C ALA A 427 21.36 -2.73 2.27
N ILE A 428 20.06 -3.00 2.33
CA ILE A 428 19.28 -3.32 1.13
C ILE A 428 19.02 -2.03 0.33
N LYS A 429 19.34 -2.05 -0.97
CA LYS A 429 19.38 -0.88 -1.87
C LYS A 429 18.71 -1.22 -3.21
N SER A 430 18.44 -0.21 -4.05
CA SER A 430 17.93 -0.34 -5.42
C SER A 430 18.30 0.85 -6.33
N GLY A 431 19.43 1.51 -6.05
CA GLY A 431 19.98 2.62 -6.82
C GLY A 431 19.50 4.01 -6.36
N ARG A 432 20.24 5.06 -6.73
CA ARG A 432 20.08 6.43 -6.21
C ARG A 432 19.48 7.40 -7.23
N ASN A 433 18.53 8.21 -6.78
CA ASN A 433 17.92 9.32 -7.51
C ASN A 433 17.50 8.92 -8.94
N ASN A 434 17.87 9.73 -9.96
CA ASN A 434 17.53 9.45 -11.35
C ASN A 434 18.07 8.11 -11.86
N ASP A 435 19.21 7.63 -11.38
CA ASP A 435 19.79 6.36 -11.86
C ASP A 435 19.04 5.15 -11.32
N GLY A 436 18.62 5.19 -10.05
CA GLY A 436 17.71 4.19 -9.48
C GLY A 436 16.34 4.18 -10.16
N ARG A 437 15.75 5.37 -10.40
CA ARG A 437 14.49 5.51 -11.15
C ARG A 437 14.60 5.08 -12.62
N ARG A 438 15.75 5.29 -13.27
CA ARG A 438 16.07 4.84 -14.64
C ARG A 438 16.19 3.33 -14.75
N VAL A 439 16.78 2.68 -13.74
CA VAL A 439 16.92 1.22 -13.71
C VAL A 439 15.61 0.55 -13.30
N ASN A 440 14.90 1.12 -12.32
CA ASN A 440 13.57 0.69 -11.85
C ASN A 440 13.47 -0.81 -11.48
N VAL A 441 14.53 -1.37 -10.89
CA VAL A 441 14.55 -2.75 -10.38
C VAL A 441 14.62 -2.73 -8.86
N LYS A 442 13.59 -3.27 -8.20
CA LYS A 442 13.50 -3.44 -6.75
C LYS A 442 14.53 -4.45 -6.26
N SER A 443 14.94 -4.34 -4.99
CA SER A 443 15.43 -5.50 -4.25
C SER A 443 14.22 -6.22 -3.64
N GLU A 444 14.03 -7.51 -3.95
CA GLU A 444 12.82 -8.24 -3.54
C GLU A 444 13.04 -9.73 -3.22
N ASN A 445 12.20 -10.28 -2.34
CA ASN A 445 12.27 -11.67 -1.86
C ASN A 445 13.62 -11.98 -1.20
N ILE A 446 13.96 -11.21 -0.15
CA ILE A 446 15.23 -11.32 0.57
C ILE A 446 14.97 -11.93 1.95
N ILE A 447 15.72 -12.98 2.29
CA ILE A 447 15.65 -13.68 3.58
C ILE A 447 16.99 -13.54 4.30
N ILE A 448 16.92 -13.08 5.55
CA ILE A 448 18.05 -12.91 6.46
C ILE A 448 17.74 -13.73 7.72
N GLN A 449 18.60 -14.68 8.07
CA GLN A 449 18.35 -15.57 9.22
C GLN A 449 19.61 -16.03 9.95
N ASN A 450 19.50 -16.30 11.27
CA ASN A 450 20.60 -16.84 12.08
C ASN A 450 21.89 -15.99 12.06
N CYS A 451 21.78 -14.67 11.88
CA CYS A 451 22.94 -13.78 11.75
C CYS A 451 23.35 -13.13 13.08
N GLU A 452 24.61 -12.74 13.19
CA GLU A 452 25.20 -12.11 14.37
C GLU A 452 25.79 -10.74 14.00
N PHE A 453 25.22 -9.68 14.57
CA PHE A 453 25.59 -8.29 14.29
C PHE A 453 26.39 -7.72 15.47
N GLN A 454 27.72 -7.64 15.31
CA GLN A 454 28.67 -7.35 16.39
C GLN A 454 29.04 -5.86 16.52
N ASP A 455 28.93 -5.05 15.47
CA ASP A 455 29.15 -3.58 15.44
C ASP A 455 28.96 -3.02 14.00
N GLY A 456 28.40 -1.81 13.87
CA GLY A 456 28.10 -1.10 12.61
C GLY A 456 27.22 0.17 12.79
N HIS A 457 26.89 0.89 11.71
CA HIS A 457 25.94 2.02 11.75
C HIS A 457 24.46 1.59 11.78
N GLY A 458 24.18 0.32 11.49
CA GLY A 458 22.83 -0.23 11.40
C GLY A 458 22.88 -1.74 11.17
N ALA A 459 22.24 -2.56 12.00
CA ALA A 459 22.33 -4.01 11.87
C ALA A 459 21.49 -4.54 10.69
N PHE A 460 20.21 -4.19 10.64
CA PHE A 460 19.32 -4.41 9.51
C PHE A 460 18.92 -3.04 8.94
N THR A 461 19.45 -2.69 7.76
CA THR A 461 19.24 -1.39 7.13
C THR A 461 18.61 -1.51 5.74
N ILE A 462 17.69 -0.59 5.44
CA ILE A 462 17.18 -0.33 4.08
C ILE A 462 17.53 1.12 3.69
N GLY A 463 18.10 1.30 2.49
CA GLY A 463 18.46 2.60 1.92
C GLY A 463 19.92 3.07 2.16
N SER A 464 20.26 4.32 1.85
CA SER A 464 19.35 5.38 1.36
C SER A 464 19.07 5.28 -0.14
N GLU A 465 19.83 4.44 -0.83
CA GLU A 465 19.88 4.33 -2.28
C GLU A 465 18.72 3.44 -2.75
N ILE A 466 17.48 3.88 -2.50
CA ILE A 466 16.26 3.06 -2.56
C ILE A 466 15.28 3.47 -3.67
N SER A 467 15.75 4.22 -4.67
CA SER A 467 14.91 4.84 -5.70
C SER A 467 14.25 3.87 -6.69
N GLY A 468 14.67 2.60 -6.73
CA GLY A 468 13.95 1.51 -7.41
C GLY A 468 12.87 0.83 -6.55
N GLY A 469 12.86 1.12 -5.23
CA GLY A 469 12.04 0.48 -4.20
C GLY A 469 12.61 -0.84 -3.66
N ALA A 470 11.96 -1.41 -2.64
CA ALA A 470 12.27 -2.73 -2.09
C ALA A 470 11.02 -3.35 -1.40
N ARG A 471 10.87 -4.68 -1.45
CA ARG A 471 9.72 -5.39 -0.86
C ARG A 471 9.93 -6.87 -0.58
N ASN A 472 9.02 -7.51 0.15
CA ASN A 472 9.09 -8.94 0.51
C ASN A 472 10.43 -9.27 1.20
N ILE A 473 10.74 -8.56 2.27
CA ILE A 473 12.01 -8.69 3.01
C ILE A 473 11.74 -9.31 4.38
N PHE A 474 12.45 -10.39 4.69
CA PHE A 474 12.24 -11.22 5.88
C PHE A 474 13.53 -11.28 6.69
N CYS A 475 13.49 -10.87 7.96
CA CYS A 475 14.62 -10.94 8.89
C CYS A 475 14.23 -11.72 10.15
N GLN A 476 14.90 -12.83 10.46
CA GLN A 476 14.54 -13.68 11.60
C GLN A 476 15.72 -14.22 12.42
N ASP A 477 15.43 -14.62 13.66
CA ASP A 477 16.26 -15.52 14.48
C ASP A 477 17.72 -15.05 14.62
N SER A 478 17.94 -13.75 14.80
CA SER A 478 19.26 -13.10 14.72
C SER A 478 19.58 -12.22 15.94
N SER A 479 20.87 -12.05 16.25
CA SER A 479 21.33 -11.35 17.45
C SER A 479 22.15 -10.09 17.14
N MET A 480 21.99 -9.06 17.95
CA MET A 480 22.61 -7.74 17.81
C MET A 480 23.23 -7.34 19.16
N SER A 481 24.54 -7.11 19.21
CA SER A 481 25.20 -6.77 20.48
C SER A 481 26.47 -5.97 20.27
N SER A 482 26.43 -4.67 20.58
CA SER A 482 27.64 -3.84 20.64
C SER A 482 27.44 -2.52 21.40
N PRO A 483 28.45 -2.02 22.14
CA PRO A 483 28.45 -0.64 22.64
C PRO A 483 28.64 0.40 21.54
N ASN A 484 29.03 -0.03 20.33
CA ASN A 484 29.30 0.83 19.18
C ASN A 484 28.16 0.85 18.14
N LEU A 485 27.35 -0.22 18.08
CA LEU A 485 26.28 -0.42 17.09
C LEU A 485 25.26 0.72 17.21
N GLU A 486 25.18 1.55 16.17
CA GLU A 486 24.42 2.79 16.25
C GLU A 486 22.91 2.53 16.22
N GLN A 487 22.43 1.62 15.40
CA GLN A 487 20.99 1.39 15.17
C GLN A 487 20.72 -0.10 14.92
N ALA A 488 19.58 -0.63 15.36
CA ALA A 488 19.21 -2.03 15.13
C ALA A 488 18.44 -2.21 13.80
N LEU A 489 17.24 -1.64 13.71
CA LEU A 489 16.35 -1.71 12.55
C LEU A 489 16.22 -0.31 11.94
N ARG A 490 16.73 -0.10 10.72
CA ARG A 490 17.04 1.24 10.17
C ARG A 490 16.52 1.44 8.76
N PHE A 491 15.74 2.49 8.54
CA PHE A 491 15.14 2.81 7.25
C PHE A 491 15.47 4.27 6.89
N LYS A 492 16.23 4.48 5.81
CA LYS A 492 16.70 5.80 5.36
C LYS A 492 16.03 6.16 4.04
N ASN A 493 15.28 7.26 3.96
CA ASN A 493 14.74 7.77 2.69
C ASN A 493 14.73 9.32 2.64
N ASN A 494 14.42 9.93 1.49
CA ASN A 494 14.18 11.37 1.33
C ASN A 494 13.50 11.73 -0.01
N ALA A 495 13.13 13.01 -0.19
CA ALA A 495 12.36 13.48 -1.34
C ALA A 495 13.14 13.58 -2.68
N LEU A 496 14.48 13.44 -2.68
CA LEU A 496 15.26 13.24 -3.93
C LEU A 496 15.33 11.76 -4.33
N ARG A 497 15.24 10.85 -3.35
CA ARG A 497 15.16 9.40 -3.63
C ARG A 497 13.77 9.01 -4.11
N GLY A 498 12.72 9.47 -3.42
CA GLY A 498 11.38 8.89 -3.51
C GLY A 498 11.42 7.38 -3.24
N GLY A 499 10.71 6.62 -4.07
CA GLY A 499 10.75 5.15 -4.01
C GLY A 499 9.92 4.57 -2.87
N LEU A 500 9.68 3.27 -2.97
CA LEU A 500 8.70 2.53 -2.18
C LEU A 500 9.38 1.41 -1.40
N ILE A 501 9.29 1.47 -0.07
CA ILE A 501 9.61 0.36 0.83
C ILE A 501 8.27 -0.17 1.36
N GLU A 502 7.96 -1.43 1.07
CA GLU A 502 6.73 -2.09 1.54
C GLU A 502 7.01 -3.56 1.89
N ASP A 503 6.10 -4.21 2.62
CA ASP A 503 6.10 -5.65 2.89
C ASP A 503 7.40 -6.15 3.53
N ILE A 504 7.69 -5.62 4.72
CA ILE A 504 8.91 -5.86 5.51
C ILE A 504 8.55 -6.58 6.81
N TYR A 505 9.12 -7.77 7.02
CA TYR A 505 8.76 -8.69 8.10
C TYR A 505 10.00 -9.04 8.95
N ILE A 506 9.94 -8.75 10.24
CA ILE A 506 11.07 -8.91 11.18
C ILE A 506 10.59 -9.71 12.39
N ARG A 507 11.28 -10.78 12.78
CA ARG A 507 10.91 -11.52 14.00
C ARG A 507 12.05 -12.13 14.79
N ASN A 508 11.82 -12.43 16.08
CA ASN A 508 12.74 -13.19 16.92
C ASN A 508 14.15 -12.58 16.97
N ILE A 509 14.23 -11.26 17.18
CA ILE A 509 15.50 -10.52 17.21
C ILE A 509 15.88 -10.21 18.67
N HIS A 510 17.13 -10.48 19.04
CA HIS A 510 17.66 -10.19 20.37
C HIS A 510 18.77 -9.13 20.33
N ILE A 511 18.52 -7.99 20.98
CA ILE A 511 19.39 -6.80 20.96
C ILE A 511 19.99 -6.62 22.36
N SER A 512 21.05 -7.35 22.68
CA SER A 512 21.65 -7.32 24.03
C SER A 512 22.42 -6.05 24.34
N GLU A 513 22.89 -5.30 23.33
CA GLU A 513 23.60 -4.02 23.53
C GLU A 513 23.54 -3.14 22.26
N LEU A 514 23.32 -1.84 22.44
CA LEU A 514 23.45 -0.77 21.43
C LEU A 514 24.25 0.40 22.02
N TYR A 515 24.70 1.32 21.15
CA TYR A 515 25.28 2.59 21.58
C TYR A 515 24.37 3.35 22.56
N ASN A 516 24.89 3.60 23.77
CA ASN A 516 24.18 4.26 24.87
C ASN A 516 24.81 5.62 25.27
N GLY A 517 25.69 6.16 24.42
CA GLY A 517 26.38 7.43 24.65
C GLY A 517 25.53 8.67 24.36
N THR A 518 26.14 9.84 24.55
CA THR A 518 25.45 11.14 24.55
C THR A 518 24.99 11.63 23.17
N SER A 519 25.39 11.01 22.06
CA SER A 519 24.88 11.37 20.72
C SER A 519 23.37 11.16 20.60
N SER A 520 22.68 12.09 19.95
CA SER A 520 21.24 12.00 19.61
C SER A 520 20.97 11.29 18.27
N SER A 521 22.01 10.98 17.48
CA SER A 521 21.87 10.27 16.18
C SER A 521 22.11 8.76 16.26
N ARG A 522 22.32 8.23 17.47
CA ARG A 522 22.76 6.85 17.76
C ARG A 522 21.97 6.24 18.91
N GLY A 523 21.95 4.92 18.99
CA GLY A 523 21.26 4.10 19.99
C GLY A 523 19.78 3.87 19.70
N MET A 524 19.40 3.60 18.44
CA MET A 524 17.99 3.48 18.02
C MET A 524 17.60 2.02 17.79
N ILE A 525 16.50 1.56 18.38
CA ILE A 525 15.96 0.21 18.13
C ILE A 525 15.26 0.17 16.78
N LEU A 526 14.24 1.01 16.57
CA LEU A 526 13.59 1.21 15.28
C LEU A 526 13.73 2.67 14.83
N SER A 527 14.36 2.90 13.67
CA SER A 527 14.43 4.20 13.02
C SER A 527 13.86 4.16 11.61
N ILE A 528 12.99 5.11 11.28
CA ILE A 528 12.48 5.34 9.93
C ILE A 528 12.50 6.85 9.71
N ASP A 529 13.40 7.35 8.86
CA ASP A 529 13.66 8.79 8.75
C ASP A 529 13.68 9.25 7.28
N PHE A 530 12.74 10.13 6.94
CA PHE A 530 12.64 10.77 5.63
C PHE A 530 13.55 12.02 5.54
N ASN A 531 14.07 12.50 6.67
CA ASN A 531 14.98 13.64 6.74
C ASN A 531 16.46 13.24 6.51
N TYR A 532 16.72 12.07 5.93
CA TYR A 532 18.08 11.60 5.68
C TYR A 532 18.76 12.41 4.56
N GLN A 533 19.96 12.93 4.83
CA GLN A 533 20.77 13.76 3.90
C GLN A 533 19.99 14.92 3.26
N GLU A 534 19.43 14.72 2.07
CA GLU A 534 18.83 15.78 1.25
C GLU A 534 17.40 16.16 1.69
N GLY A 535 16.76 15.37 2.57
CA GLY A 535 15.47 15.69 3.20
C GLY A 535 14.35 16.01 2.20
N SER A 536 13.58 17.06 2.47
CA SER A 536 12.45 17.51 1.63
C SER A 536 12.86 18.30 0.37
N ALA A 537 14.14 18.34 0.00
CA ALA A 537 14.65 19.15 -1.11
C ALA A 537 14.48 18.51 -2.51
N GLY A 538 13.36 17.83 -2.77
CA GLY A 538 13.10 17.13 -4.02
C GLY A 538 11.63 16.82 -4.28
N ASP A 539 11.29 16.53 -5.53
CA ASP A 539 9.91 16.43 -6.02
C ASP A 539 9.38 14.98 -6.09
N HIS A 540 9.88 14.08 -5.23
CA HIS A 540 9.53 12.65 -5.26
C HIS A 540 9.20 12.09 -3.87
N SER A 541 7.91 11.87 -3.63
CA SER A 541 7.38 11.22 -2.42
C SER A 541 8.15 9.95 -2.00
N PRO A 542 8.81 9.95 -0.82
CA PRO A 542 9.32 8.74 -0.19
C PRO A 542 8.17 7.97 0.47
N ILE A 543 8.09 6.66 0.28
CA ILE A 543 7.02 5.83 0.85
C ILE A 543 7.60 4.70 1.70
N VAL A 544 7.10 4.56 2.92
CA VAL A 544 7.29 3.40 3.80
C VAL A 544 5.92 2.93 4.31
N ARG A 545 5.57 1.67 4.05
CA ARG A 545 4.34 1.01 4.54
C ARG A 545 4.58 -0.47 4.89
N ASN A 546 3.60 -1.11 5.52
CA ASN A 546 3.57 -2.55 5.80
C ASN A 546 4.85 -3.09 6.46
N VAL A 547 5.18 -2.58 7.64
CA VAL A 547 6.36 -3.00 8.44
C VAL A 547 5.91 -3.77 9.67
N ASP A 548 6.04 -5.10 9.65
CA ASP A 548 5.63 -6.03 10.69
C ASP A 548 6.85 -6.50 11.51
N ILE A 549 6.82 -6.30 12.83
CA ILE A 549 7.95 -6.58 13.73
C ILE A 549 7.45 -7.38 14.95
N ARG A 550 7.97 -8.59 15.18
CA ARG A 550 7.46 -9.50 16.24
C ARG A 550 8.55 -10.06 17.14
N ASN A 551 8.29 -10.22 18.43
CA ASN A 551 9.21 -10.89 19.36
C ASN A 551 10.63 -10.29 19.28
N VAL A 552 10.73 -8.96 19.37
CA VAL A 552 12.01 -8.23 19.39
C VAL A 552 12.29 -7.76 20.80
N THR A 553 13.45 -8.12 21.32
CA THR A 553 13.88 -7.78 22.69
C THR A 553 15.12 -6.90 22.66
N ALA A 554 15.19 -5.90 23.54
CA ALA A 554 16.36 -5.02 23.67
C ALA A 554 16.69 -4.71 25.13
N THR A 555 17.97 -4.76 25.50
CA THR A 555 18.42 -4.60 26.90
C THR A 555 18.81 -3.17 27.25
N THR A 556 19.24 -2.35 26.28
CA THR A 556 19.59 -0.92 26.46
C THR A 556 19.54 -0.20 25.12
N ALA A 557 19.01 1.04 25.10
CA ALA A 557 19.04 1.91 23.93
C ALA A 557 18.94 3.40 24.32
N ASN A 558 19.25 4.30 23.39
CA ASN A 558 18.86 5.71 23.51
C ASN A 558 17.37 5.90 23.18
N TYR A 559 16.86 5.29 22.09
CA TYR A 559 15.50 5.42 21.60
C TYR A 559 14.89 4.05 21.27
N ALA A 560 13.62 3.83 21.62
CA ALA A 560 12.86 2.69 21.09
C ALA A 560 12.36 3.00 19.68
N PHE A 561 11.72 4.17 19.51
CA PHE A 561 11.17 4.64 18.24
C PHE A 561 11.81 5.97 17.83
N TYR A 562 12.28 6.04 16.59
CA TYR A 562 12.75 7.24 15.93
C TYR A 562 12.15 7.32 14.51
N LEU A 563 10.87 7.63 14.45
CA LEU A 563 10.05 7.63 13.24
C LEU A 563 9.77 9.07 12.83
N ARG A 564 10.14 9.45 11.60
CA ARG A 564 9.94 10.79 11.02
C ARG A 564 9.59 10.72 9.54
N GLY A 565 8.32 10.89 9.21
CA GLY A 565 7.86 11.19 7.86
C GLY A 565 8.01 12.68 7.50
N PHE A 566 7.31 13.09 6.46
CA PHE A 566 7.00 14.49 6.14
C PHE A 566 5.49 14.74 6.36
N PRO A 567 5.03 16.01 6.49
CA PRO A 567 3.60 16.33 6.52
C PRO A 567 2.80 15.71 5.37
N SER A 568 3.34 15.81 4.16
CA SER A 568 2.78 15.32 2.89
C SER A 568 3.00 13.83 2.63
N ASP A 569 4.12 13.29 3.13
CA ASP A 569 4.59 11.94 2.83
C ASP A 569 4.85 11.23 4.16
N ARG A 570 3.81 10.55 4.67
CA ARG A 570 3.81 9.98 6.01
C ARG A 570 4.27 8.51 6.01
N ILE A 571 4.88 8.10 7.10
CA ILE A 571 5.14 6.68 7.38
C ILE A 571 3.78 6.05 7.71
N THR A 572 3.47 4.88 7.15
CA THR A 572 2.18 4.20 7.36
C THR A 572 2.38 2.75 7.80
N ASP A 573 1.36 2.17 8.42
CA ASP A 573 1.22 0.71 8.59
C ASP A 573 2.46 0.02 9.18
N VAL A 574 2.84 0.46 10.39
CA VAL A 574 3.93 -0.11 11.18
C VAL A 574 3.32 -0.86 12.37
N TRP A 575 3.64 -2.13 12.53
CA TRP A 575 3.00 -3.02 13.50
C TRP A 575 4.04 -3.74 14.35
N LEU A 576 3.91 -3.65 15.67
CA LEU A 576 4.80 -4.32 16.63
C LEU A 576 4.03 -5.26 17.56
N TYR A 577 4.51 -6.50 17.69
CA TYR A 577 3.88 -7.58 18.46
C TYR A 577 4.89 -8.24 19.41
N ASP A 578 4.57 -8.41 20.69
CA ASP A 578 5.46 -9.07 21.69
C ASP A 578 6.87 -8.45 21.77
N CYS A 579 6.98 -7.11 21.75
CA CYS A 579 8.27 -6.41 21.72
C CYS A 579 8.63 -5.76 23.06
N HIS A 580 9.82 -6.03 23.60
CA HIS A 580 10.21 -5.63 24.95
C HIS A 580 11.55 -4.88 24.97
N PHE A 581 11.52 -3.59 25.30
CA PHE A 581 12.66 -2.67 25.20
C PHE A 581 13.03 -2.06 26.56
N ASP A 582 14.09 -2.58 27.19
CA ASP A 582 14.57 -2.13 28.50
C ASP A 582 15.69 -1.08 28.40
N ASN A 583 15.83 -0.29 29.48
CA ASN A 583 16.83 0.78 29.65
C ASN A 583 16.92 1.73 28.44
N VAL A 584 15.77 2.17 27.94
CA VAL A 584 15.61 3.21 26.91
C VAL A 584 15.71 4.58 27.59
N VAL A 585 16.79 5.34 27.32
CA VAL A 585 17.15 6.54 28.11
C VAL A 585 16.68 7.89 27.55
N ARG A 586 15.93 7.92 26.44
CA ARG A 586 15.35 9.15 25.86
C ARG A 586 13.88 8.96 25.50
N ALA A 587 13.17 10.08 25.39
CA ALA A 587 11.83 10.11 24.80
C ALA A 587 11.89 9.69 23.32
N ASN A 588 10.87 8.95 22.89
CA ASN A 588 10.71 8.52 21.50
C ASN A 588 10.42 9.70 20.57
N VAL A 589 10.75 9.54 19.30
CA VAL A 589 10.39 10.48 18.23
C VAL A 589 9.41 9.77 17.30
N ILE A 590 8.21 10.32 17.15
CA ILE A 590 7.12 9.79 16.32
C ILE A 590 6.46 10.99 15.62
N GLU A 591 7.05 11.40 14.50
CA GLU A 591 6.63 12.54 13.68
C GLU A 591 6.07 12.02 12.36
N PHE A 592 4.87 12.46 11.98
CA PHE A 592 4.28 12.16 10.66
C PHE A 592 4.15 10.64 10.37
N VAL A 593 3.60 9.91 11.34
CA VAL A 593 3.30 8.47 11.27
C VAL A 593 1.79 8.25 11.39
N ASP A 594 1.23 7.39 10.56
CA ASP A 594 -0.15 6.90 10.63
C ASP A 594 -0.17 5.38 10.87
N ARG A 595 -1.20 4.90 11.57
CA ARG A 595 -1.47 3.46 11.76
C ARG A 595 -0.30 2.66 12.39
N LEU A 596 0.47 3.30 13.28
CA LEU A 596 1.40 2.60 14.19
C LEU A 596 0.59 1.79 15.21
N GLN A 597 0.62 0.46 15.14
CA GLN A 597 -0.08 -0.44 16.06
C GLN A 597 0.91 -1.20 16.94
N LEU A 598 0.57 -1.36 18.22
CA LEU A 598 1.42 -1.96 19.24
C LEU A 598 0.57 -2.96 20.06
N ASP A 599 0.89 -4.26 20.00
CA ASP A 599 0.30 -5.29 20.87
C ASP A 599 1.39 -5.97 21.71
N ASN A 600 1.15 -6.09 23.01
CA ASN A 600 2.13 -6.55 24.01
C ASN A 600 3.53 -5.89 23.85
N VAL A 601 3.58 -4.58 23.62
CA VAL A 601 4.84 -3.81 23.52
C VAL A 601 5.15 -3.13 24.85
N THR A 602 6.39 -3.26 25.35
CA THR A 602 6.84 -2.60 26.58
C THR A 602 8.10 -1.77 26.38
N VAL A 603 8.17 -0.61 27.05
CA VAL A 603 9.37 0.24 27.14
C VAL A 603 9.66 0.47 28.62
N ASN A 604 10.89 0.16 29.06
CA ASN A 604 11.33 0.27 30.47
C ASN A 604 10.43 -0.49 31.47
N GLY A 605 9.93 -1.67 31.07
CA GLY A 605 9.03 -2.50 31.87
C GLY A 605 7.56 -2.07 31.90
N GLU A 606 7.22 -0.86 31.45
CA GLU A 606 5.84 -0.39 31.31
C GLU A 606 5.28 -0.72 29.92
N ILE A 607 3.96 -0.96 29.82
CA ILE A 607 3.31 -1.14 28.50
C ILE A 607 3.39 0.17 27.74
N PHE A 608 4.06 0.18 26.60
CA PHE A 608 4.19 1.37 25.77
C PHE A 608 2.94 1.54 24.91
N THR A 609 1.92 2.16 25.50
CA THR A 609 0.82 2.76 24.74
C THR A 609 1.30 4.03 24.07
N ILE A 610 0.80 4.33 22.87
CA ILE A 610 0.90 5.68 22.30
C ILE A 610 -0.03 6.58 23.12
N THR A 611 0.50 7.19 24.17
CA THR A 611 -0.11 8.38 24.75
C THR A 611 -0.05 9.48 23.69
N GLU A 612 -1.20 10.06 23.35
CA GLU A 612 -1.26 11.28 22.54
C GLU A 612 -0.69 12.46 23.31
N GLU A 613 0.65 12.55 23.36
CA GLU A 613 1.35 13.81 23.58
C GLU A 613 0.88 14.76 22.46
N PRO A 614 0.18 15.85 22.78
CA PRO A 614 -0.40 16.72 21.76
C PRO A 614 0.73 17.41 20.99
N TYR A 615 0.71 17.26 19.66
CA TYR A 615 1.62 17.94 18.72
C TYR A 615 1.80 19.42 19.10
N ASP A 616 3.06 19.86 19.08
CA ASP A 616 3.58 21.14 19.60
C ASP A 616 2.55 22.19 20.04
N CYS A 617 2.57 22.52 21.33
CA CYS A 617 1.87 23.66 21.89
C CYS A 617 2.31 24.98 21.21
N VAL A 618 1.60 25.38 20.15
CA VAL A 618 1.64 26.73 19.59
C VAL A 618 1.38 27.71 20.74
N ILE A 619 2.40 28.52 21.07
CA ILE A 619 2.32 29.46 22.20
C ILE A 619 1.41 30.62 21.82
N PHE A 620 0.10 30.40 21.96
CA PHE A 620 -0.92 31.45 21.83
C PHE A 620 -0.73 32.47 22.95
N SER A 621 -0.09 33.59 22.62
CA SER A 621 0.20 34.72 23.51
C SER A 621 -1.06 35.58 23.78
N GLY A 622 -2.16 34.94 24.19
CA GLY A 622 -3.44 35.55 24.51
C GLY A 622 -3.79 35.42 25.99
N THR A 623 -4.21 36.53 26.62
CA THR A 623 -4.62 36.52 28.04
C THR A 623 -6.00 35.88 28.21
N LEU A 624 -6.04 34.66 28.76
CA LEU A 624 -7.31 34.01 29.12
C LEU A 624 -7.97 34.71 30.32
N ILE A 625 -9.26 35.01 30.21
CA ILE A 625 -10.08 35.58 31.28
C ILE A 625 -11.19 34.59 31.62
N TRP A 626 -11.30 34.23 32.90
CA TRP A 626 -12.29 33.31 33.42
C TRP A 626 -13.41 34.07 34.13
N ARG A 627 -14.65 33.59 34.01
CA ARG A 627 -15.81 34.07 34.78
C ARG A 627 -16.46 32.90 35.50
N ILE A 628 -16.74 33.07 36.79
CA ILE A 628 -17.44 32.08 37.61
C ILE A 628 -18.75 32.69 38.11
N THR A 629 -19.88 32.14 37.66
CA THR A 629 -21.19 32.28 38.31
C THR A 629 -21.59 30.98 38.99
N ALA A 630 -22.39 31.08 40.05
CA ALA A 630 -23.06 29.96 40.69
C ALA A 630 -24.51 30.30 40.95
N THR A 631 -25.39 29.31 40.88
CA THR A 631 -26.83 29.50 41.14
C THR A 631 -27.16 29.01 42.55
N ILE A 632 -27.56 29.91 43.44
CA ILE A 632 -27.95 29.59 44.81
C ILE A 632 -29.43 29.88 44.97
N ASN A 633 -30.22 28.88 45.39
CA ASN A 633 -31.69 28.97 45.54
C ASN A 633 -32.43 29.49 44.28
N GLY A 634 -31.89 29.22 43.09
CA GLY A 634 -32.48 29.66 41.81
C GLY A 634 -32.14 31.09 41.38
N VAL A 635 -31.22 31.78 42.08
CA VAL A 635 -30.69 33.09 41.68
C VAL A 635 -29.22 32.95 41.30
N GLU A 636 -28.81 33.55 40.18
CA GLU A 636 -27.43 33.50 39.69
C GLU A 636 -26.58 34.62 40.32
N GLU A 637 -25.53 34.26 41.06
CA GLU A 637 -24.57 35.20 41.65
C GLU A 637 -23.18 35.05 41.02
N LYS A 638 -22.53 36.18 40.74
CA LYS A 638 -21.17 36.25 40.16
C LYS A 638 -20.13 36.21 41.27
N ILE A 639 -19.30 35.17 41.29
CA ILE A 639 -18.33 34.91 42.36
C ILE A 639 -16.98 35.61 42.08
N SER A 640 -16.42 35.48 40.87
CA SER A 640 -15.14 36.13 40.53
C SER A 640 -14.90 36.31 39.02
N GLU A 641 -13.91 37.14 38.71
CA GLU A 641 -13.41 37.43 37.35
C GLU A 641 -11.95 37.89 37.45
N GLN A 642 -10.99 36.96 37.40
CA GLN A 642 -9.55 37.20 37.54
C GLN A 642 -8.70 36.20 36.74
N SER A 643 -7.44 36.57 36.48
CA SER A 643 -6.43 35.71 35.85
C SER A 643 -5.68 34.85 36.88
N LEU A 644 -5.73 33.52 36.71
CA LEU A 644 -4.86 32.50 37.34
C LEU A 644 -4.48 32.74 38.82
N GLY A 645 -5.41 32.43 39.73
CA GLY A 645 -5.17 32.38 41.17
C GLY A 645 -6.00 31.28 41.84
N LYS A 646 -5.49 30.67 42.92
CA LYS A 646 -6.16 29.55 43.62
C LYS A 646 -7.32 30.07 44.47
N VAL A 647 -8.56 29.79 44.05
CA VAL A 647 -9.78 30.05 44.83
C VAL A 647 -10.01 28.93 45.84
N VAL A 648 -10.42 29.28 47.06
CA VAL A 648 -10.84 28.33 48.11
C VAL A 648 -12.17 28.82 48.69
N LEU A 649 -13.22 27.99 48.59
CA LEU A 649 -14.54 28.30 49.13
C LEU A 649 -14.75 27.60 50.49
N PRO A 650 -15.13 28.32 51.55
CA PRO A 650 -15.28 27.72 52.88
C PRO A 650 -16.69 27.12 53.10
N GLY A 651 -16.74 25.81 53.39
CA GLY A 651 -17.83 25.18 54.15
C GLY A 651 -19.23 25.19 53.52
N ILE A 652 -19.46 24.36 52.48
CA ILE A 652 -20.79 24.10 51.91
C ILE A 652 -21.01 22.59 51.83
N GLU A 653 -22.09 22.09 52.45
CA GLU A 653 -22.40 20.65 52.59
C GLU A 653 -23.44 20.12 51.57
N GLN A 654 -23.66 20.84 50.45
CA GLN A 654 -24.60 20.43 49.39
C GLN A 654 -24.00 20.63 48.00
N ALA A 655 -24.51 19.88 47.02
CA ALA A 655 -23.99 19.86 45.65
C ALA A 655 -24.18 21.21 44.95
N ILE A 656 -23.07 21.84 44.55
CA ILE A 656 -23.03 23.06 43.75
C ILE A 656 -22.80 22.67 42.29
N SER A 657 -23.61 23.20 41.36
CA SER A 657 -23.32 23.16 39.93
C SER A 657 -22.57 24.43 39.52
N PHE A 658 -21.44 24.26 38.82
CA PHE A 658 -20.65 25.35 38.26
C PHE A 658 -20.78 25.36 36.74
N THR A 659 -20.91 26.55 36.14
CA THR A 659 -20.85 26.73 34.69
C THR A 659 -19.63 27.58 34.36
N LEU A 660 -18.71 27.02 33.57
CA LEU A 660 -17.51 27.71 33.08
C LEU A 660 -17.69 28.07 31.61
N LEU A 661 -17.85 29.36 31.33
CA LEU A 661 -17.97 29.89 29.98
C LEU A 661 -16.60 30.34 29.46
N PHE A 662 -16.11 29.63 28.45
CA PHE A 662 -14.95 30.02 27.66
C PHE A 662 -15.38 30.97 26.55
N SER A 663 -14.60 32.01 26.28
CA SER A 663 -14.75 32.81 25.05
C SER A 663 -13.37 33.22 24.52
N THR A 664 -12.82 32.40 23.64
CA THR A 664 -11.76 32.85 22.72
C THR A 664 -12.39 33.78 21.68
N LYS A 665 -11.61 34.71 21.13
CA LYS A 665 -12.12 35.74 20.20
C LYS A 665 -11.61 35.55 18.77
N TYR A 666 -11.71 34.31 18.27
CA TYR A 666 -11.60 33.95 16.87
C TYR A 666 -12.56 32.79 16.57
N GLU A 667 -13.25 32.87 15.43
CA GLU A 667 -13.94 31.80 14.70
C GLU A 667 -14.76 30.75 15.49
N GLY A 668 -15.82 31.22 16.15
CA GLY A 668 -17.17 30.65 16.05
C GLY A 668 -17.50 29.32 16.73
N LEU A 669 -16.54 28.42 16.95
CA LEU A 669 -16.78 27.08 17.49
C LEU A 669 -17.05 27.13 19.01
N THR A 670 -18.11 26.45 19.45
CA THR A 670 -18.50 26.32 20.86
C THR A 670 -18.76 24.86 21.19
N PHE A 671 -17.91 24.26 22.03
CA PHE A 671 -18.01 22.85 22.42
C PHE A 671 -18.59 22.70 23.84
N PRO A 672 -19.61 21.85 24.06
CA PRO A 672 -20.09 21.53 25.40
C PRO A 672 -19.16 20.50 26.07
N ILE A 673 -18.49 20.89 27.16
CA ILE A 673 -17.70 19.96 27.99
C ILE A 673 -18.53 19.56 29.21
N SER A 674 -18.68 18.26 29.43
CA SER A 674 -19.30 17.69 30.62
C SER A 674 -18.24 17.23 31.62
N PHE A 675 -18.49 17.41 32.92
CA PHE A 675 -17.55 17.08 33.99
C PHE A 675 -18.15 16.05 34.95
N ALA A 676 -17.33 15.12 35.44
CA ALA A 676 -17.67 14.22 36.54
C ALA A 676 -16.68 14.46 37.71
N ILE A 677 -17.18 14.48 38.95
CA ILE A 677 -16.34 14.62 40.14
C ILE A 677 -15.96 13.23 40.64
N VAL A 678 -14.66 12.95 40.74
CA VAL A 678 -14.12 11.73 41.32
C VAL A 678 -13.48 12.05 42.67
N ASP A 679 -13.92 11.33 43.71
CA ASP A 679 -13.44 11.34 45.10
C ASP A 679 -13.46 12.68 45.89
N PRO A 680 -14.41 12.86 46.83
CA PRO A 680 -14.44 14.01 47.75
C PRO A 680 -13.24 14.14 48.72
N SER A 681 -12.40 13.11 48.87
CA SER A 681 -11.36 13.05 49.90
C SER A 681 -10.01 13.68 49.51
N SER A 682 -9.76 13.87 48.21
CA SER A 682 -8.42 14.16 47.67
C SER A 682 -7.95 15.63 47.81
N GLN A 683 -8.88 16.57 48.02
CA GLN A 683 -8.68 18.02 47.84
C GLN A 683 -8.06 18.44 46.49
N ARG A 684 -8.10 17.57 45.47
CA ARG A 684 -7.80 17.90 44.07
C ARG A 684 -9.08 17.93 43.25
N VAL A 685 -9.11 18.84 42.28
CA VAL A 685 -10.02 18.78 41.14
C VAL A 685 -9.12 18.55 39.93
N GLU A 686 -9.11 17.33 39.42
CA GLU A 686 -8.42 17.01 38.16
C GLU A 686 -9.41 17.17 37.01
N ILE A 687 -9.00 17.94 35.99
CA ILE A 687 -9.85 18.33 34.86
C ILE A 687 -9.57 17.39 33.70
N CYS A 688 -10.16 16.20 33.74
CA CYS A 688 -10.10 15.26 32.64
C CYS A 688 -11.15 15.62 31.59
N GLY A 689 -10.76 16.42 30.59
CA GLY A 689 -11.55 16.68 29.39
C GLY A 689 -10.83 16.17 28.16
N SER A 690 -11.25 15.01 27.64
CA SER A 690 -10.75 14.48 26.37
C SER A 690 -11.41 15.20 25.20
N ALA A 691 -10.71 16.16 24.61
CA ALA A 691 -10.96 16.51 23.22
C ALA A 691 -10.23 15.46 22.36
N GLN A 692 -10.97 14.52 21.77
CA GLN A 692 -10.40 13.63 20.76
C GLN A 692 -9.97 14.49 19.56
N LEU A 693 -8.67 14.64 19.36
CA LEU A 693 -8.13 14.97 18.05
C LEU A 693 -8.21 13.69 17.23
N ASP A 694 -9.01 13.70 16.17
CA ASP A 694 -9.13 12.55 15.27
C ASP A 694 -7.79 12.38 14.52
N VAL A 695 -6.89 11.55 15.07
CA VAL A 695 -5.55 11.18 14.54
C VAL A 695 -5.63 10.30 13.29
N SER A 696 -6.58 10.63 12.42
CA SER A 696 -6.96 9.91 11.23
C SER A 696 -6.34 10.56 10.00
N THR A 697 -6.28 9.80 8.90
CA THR A 697 -5.72 10.25 7.61
C THR A 697 -6.47 11.46 7.01
N TRP A 698 -7.58 11.91 7.64
CA TRP A 698 -8.24 13.18 7.40
C TRP A 698 -7.36 14.43 7.62
N HIS A 699 -6.20 14.31 8.28
CA HIS A 699 -5.19 15.38 8.30
C HIS A 699 -4.70 15.77 6.89
N MET A 700 -4.83 14.88 5.90
CA MET A 700 -4.51 15.15 4.49
C MET A 700 -5.51 16.12 3.85
N VAL A 701 -6.74 16.20 4.36
CA VAL A 701 -7.80 17.03 3.74
C VAL A 701 -7.42 18.51 3.73
N PRO A 702 -6.97 19.15 4.83
CA PRO A 702 -6.37 20.49 4.81
C PRO A 702 -5.27 20.69 3.76
N GLU A 703 -4.41 19.70 3.52
CA GLU A 703 -3.33 19.81 2.52
C GLU A 703 -3.87 19.69 1.08
N ILE A 704 -4.75 18.73 0.82
CA ILE A 704 -5.45 18.58 -0.47
C ILE A 704 -6.20 19.86 -0.80
N LEU A 705 -6.97 20.39 0.16
CA LEU A 705 -7.67 21.66 0.04
C LEU A 705 -6.71 22.85 -0.16
N SER A 706 -5.49 22.82 0.38
CA SER A 706 -4.49 23.89 0.16
C SER A 706 -3.95 23.94 -1.27
N ARG A 707 -4.00 22.83 -2.02
CA ARG A 707 -3.66 22.76 -3.45
C ARG A 707 -4.83 23.17 -4.35
N ILE A 708 -6.06 23.08 -3.84
CA ILE A 708 -7.29 23.35 -4.57
C ILE A 708 -7.64 24.84 -4.42
N GLY A 709 -7.68 25.56 -5.54
CA GLY A 709 -7.87 27.01 -5.55
C GLY A 709 -8.69 27.47 -6.75
N PRO A 710 -9.69 28.35 -6.57
CA PRO A 710 -10.52 28.82 -7.68
C PRO A 710 -9.66 29.60 -8.69
N PRO A 711 -9.88 29.41 -10.00
CA PRO A 711 -9.20 30.20 -11.02
C PRO A 711 -9.54 31.68 -10.88
N THR A 712 -8.55 32.54 -11.10
CA THR A 712 -8.73 34.00 -11.05
C THR A 712 -8.86 34.56 -12.47
N PHE A 713 -9.73 35.56 -12.62
CA PHE A 713 -10.08 36.15 -13.91
C PHE A 713 -9.82 37.65 -13.92
N PRO A 714 -9.40 38.24 -15.07
CA PRO A 714 -9.46 39.67 -15.28
C PRO A 714 -10.86 40.23 -14.99
N ASN A 715 -10.95 41.40 -14.35
CA ASN A 715 -12.21 42.07 -14.06
C ASN A 715 -12.76 42.77 -15.32
N GLN A 716 -13.18 41.96 -16.30
CA GLN A 716 -13.74 42.39 -17.58
C GLN A 716 -14.89 41.47 -17.99
N ASP A 717 -16.01 42.09 -18.38
CA ASP A 717 -17.25 41.39 -18.74
C ASP A 717 -17.51 41.45 -20.26
N PHE A 718 -18.06 40.36 -20.78
CA PHE A 718 -18.40 40.14 -22.19
C PHE A 718 -19.86 39.65 -22.25
N SER A 719 -20.83 40.56 -22.35
CA SER A 719 -22.26 40.19 -22.37
C SER A 719 -22.61 39.52 -23.69
N ILE A 720 -23.30 38.38 -23.67
CA ILE A 720 -23.73 37.69 -24.90
C ILE A 720 -24.63 38.56 -25.81
N LEU A 721 -25.32 39.56 -25.23
CA LEU A 721 -26.14 40.53 -25.97
C LEU A 721 -25.30 41.44 -26.88
N ASP A 722 -24.07 41.78 -26.49
CA ASP A 722 -23.17 42.61 -27.31
C ASP A 722 -22.69 41.86 -28.57
N TYR A 723 -22.79 40.53 -28.55
CA TYR A 723 -22.50 39.62 -29.66
C TYR A 723 -23.78 39.12 -30.37
N GLY A 724 -24.91 39.80 -30.15
CA GLY A 724 -26.15 39.59 -30.89
C GLY A 724 -27.06 38.47 -30.37
N ALA A 725 -26.89 38.01 -29.13
CA ALA A 725 -27.83 37.07 -28.53
C ALA A 725 -29.24 37.68 -28.39
N VAL A 726 -30.27 36.85 -28.62
CA VAL A 726 -31.68 37.19 -28.56
C VAL A 726 -32.37 36.34 -27.49
N GLU A 727 -33.00 37.02 -26.54
CA GLU A 727 -33.84 36.41 -25.51
C GLU A 727 -35.14 35.83 -26.11
N GLY A 728 -35.61 34.72 -25.56
CA GLY A 728 -36.95 34.18 -25.79
C GLY A 728 -37.03 32.66 -25.89
N GLY A 729 -35.89 31.96 -25.91
CA GLY A 729 -35.85 30.50 -26.05
C GLY A 729 -36.18 29.95 -27.45
N GLU A 730 -36.46 30.81 -28.44
CA GLU A 730 -36.78 30.41 -29.82
C GLU A 730 -35.60 30.57 -30.81
N ILE A 731 -34.69 31.52 -30.57
CA ILE A 731 -33.58 31.85 -31.46
C ILE A 731 -32.29 31.15 -31.01
N LEU A 732 -31.59 30.51 -31.94
CA LEU A 732 -30.35 29.77 -31.67
C LEU A 732 -29.15 30.73 -31.52
N ASN A 733 -28.72 30.95 -30.27
CA ASN A 733 -27.70 31.93 -29.87
C ASN A 733 -26.24 31.42 -29.92
N THR A 734 -25.99 30.24 -30.50
CA THR A 734 -24.71 29.54 -30.40
C THR A 734 -23.52 30.35 -30.95
N GLU A 735 -23.71 31.13 -32.00
CA GLU A 735 -22.64 31.99 -32.54
C GLU A 735 -22.36 33.21 -31.62
N ALA A 736 -23.35 33.73 -30.88
CA ALA A 736 -23.14 34.79 -29.90
C ALA A 736 -22.39 34.29 -28.65
N PHE A 737 -22.70 33.08 -28.18
CA PHE A 737 -21.91 32.39 -27.16
C PHE A 737 -20.46 32.18 -27.64
N LYS A 738 -20.27 31.64 -28.85
CA LYS A 738 -18.93 31.44 -29.43
C LYS A 738 -18.15 32.75 -29.54
N GLN A 739 -18.71 33.80 -30.13
CA GLN A 739 -18.00 35.07 -30.33
C GLN A 739 -17.66 35.79 -29.02
N SER A 740 -18.54 35.74 -28.02
CA SER A 740 -18.25 36.31 -26.70
C SER A 740 -17.12 35.55 -25.97
N ILE A 741 -17.08 34.22 -26.09
CA ILE A 741 -15.99 33.37 -25.54
C ILE A 741 -14.67 33.60 -26.30
N GLU A 742 -14.71 33.66 -27.63
CA GLU A 742 -13.54 33.96 -28.48
C GLU A 742 -12.97 35.36 -28.15
N ALA A 743 -13.82 36.37 -27.99
CA ALA A 743 -13.41 37.72 -27.59
C ALA A 743 -12.86 37.79 -26.16
N CYS A 744 -13.47 37.05 -25.22
CA CYS A 744 -13.03 36.97 -23.83
C CYS A 744 -11.63 36.34 -23.72
N ASN A 745 -11.42 35.20 -24.38
CA ASN A 745 -10.11 34.53 -24.45
C ASN A 745 -9.06 35.41 -25.14
N ALA A 746 -9.39 36.05 -26.27
CA ALA A 746 -8.49 36.92 -27.01
C ALA A 746 -8.07 38.20 -26.25
N ALA A 747 -8.86 38.63 -25.26
CA ALA A 747 -8.51 39.74 -24.36
C ALA A 747 -7.56 39.34 -23.21
N GLY A 748 -7.24 38.04 -23.07
CA GLY A 748 -6.49 37.49 -21.94
C GLY A 748 -7.37 36.91 -20.82
N GLY A 749 -8.68 36.81 -21.04
CA GLY A 749 -9.65 36.23 -20.10
C GLY A 749 -10.61 37.24 -19.47
N GLY A 750 -11.57 36.71 -18.71
CA GLY A 750 -12.62 37.49 -18.05
C GLY A 750 -13.90 36.68 -17.85
N ARG A 751 -15.05 37.38 -17.80
CA ARG A 751 -16.38 36.77 -17.63
C ARG A 751 -17.23 36.94 -18.89
N VAL A 752 -17.72 35.85 -19.46
CA VAL A 752 -18.80 35.86 -20.45
C VAL A 752 -20.12 35.88 -19.68
N VAL A 753 -20.87 36.98 -19.78
CA VAL A 753 -22.04 37.23 -18.95
C VAL A 753 -23.31 36.85 -19.71
N VAL A 754 -24.10 35.96 -19.11
CA VAL A 754 -25.45 35.60 -19.54
C VAL A 754 -26.43 36.37 -18.65
N PRO A 755 -27.06 37.46 -19.13
CA PRO A 755 -28.03 38.21 -18.37
C PRO A 755 -29.32 37.40 -18.18
N SER A 756 -30.25 37.92 -17.36
CA SER A 756 -31.57 37.31 -17.14
C SER A 756 -32.32 37.04 -18.45
N GLY A 757 -33.23 36.06 -18.45
CA GLY A 757 -33.98 35.63 -19.63
C GLY A 757 -33.58 34.25 -20.18
N VAL A 758 -34.26 33.79 -21.23
CA VAL A 758 -34.08 32.43 -21.79
C VAL A 758 -33.34 32.47 -23.13
N TYR A 759 -32.23 31.75 -23.25
CA TYR A 759 -31.37 31.73 -24.43
C TYR A 759 -31.20 30.30 -24.96
N LEU A 760 -31.78 30.02 -26.13
CA LEU A 760 -31.63 28.72 -26.80
C LEU A 760 -30.25 28.60 -27.47
N THR A 761 -29.59 27.45 -27.36
CA THR A 761 -28.30 27.17 -28.01
C THR A 761 -28.07 25.68 -28.23
N SER A 762 -27.16 25.30 -29.13
CA SER A 762 -26.45 24.02 -29.08
C SER A 762 -25.18 24.13 -28.23
N ALA A 763 -24.26 23.17 -28.35
CA ALA A 763 -23.08 23.06 -27.50
C ALA A 763 -22.25 24.36 -27.38
N ILE A 764 -21.84 24.68 -26.15
CA ILE A 764 -20.95 25.79 -25.83
C ILE A 764 -19.55 25.21 -25.59
N LYS A 765 -18.55 25.65 -26.39
CA LYS A 765 -17.14 25.34 -26.12
C LYS A 765 -16.48 26.48 -25.35
N LEU A 766 -16.00 26.20 -24.14
CA LEU A 766 -15.17 27.13 -23.35
C LEU A 766 -13.72 27.11 -23.84
N LEU A 767 -13.00 28.21 -23.57
CA LEU A 767 -11.58 28.39 -23.82
C LEU A 767 -10.88 28.82 -22.52
N SER A 768 -9.56 28.74 -22.47
CA SER A 768 -8.77 29.10 -21.26
C SER A 768 -9.01 30.53 -20.80
N ASN A 769 -8.97 30.75 -19.48
CA ASN A 769 -9.20 32.04 -18.80
C ASN A 769 -10.63 32.61 -18.97
N VAL A 770 -11.63 31.77 -19.25
CA VAL A 770 -13.04 32.20 -19.41
C VAL A 770 -13.94 31.67 -18.29
N ASN A 771 -14.64 32.58 -17.61
CA ASN A 771 -15.75 32.27 -16.71
C ASN A 771 -17.10 32.52 -17.42
N LEU A 772 -17.90 31.48 -17.63
CA LEU A 772 -19.28 31.62 -18.10
C LEU A 772 -20.18 31.92 -16.89
N HIS A 773 -20.62 33.18 -16.77
CA HIS A 773 -21.32 33.70 -15.60
C HIS A 773 -22.81 33.91 -15.88
N LEU A 774 -23.66 33.17 -15.16
CA LEU A 774 -25.11 33.20 -15.27
C LEU A 774 -25.74 34.11 -14.21
N VAL A 775 -26.34 35.21 -14.65
CA VAL A 775 -27.06 36.15 -13.77
C VAL A 775 -28.38 35.52 -13.27
N GLU A 776 -28.86 35.94 -12.10
CA GLU A 776 -30.14 35.50 -11.55
C GLU A 776 -31.29 35.62 -12.57
N GLY A 777 -32.10 34.56 -12.68
CA GLY A 777 -33.19 34.46 -13.66
C GLY A 777 -32.76 34.19 -15.11
N SER A 778 -31.46 33.99 -15.38
CA SER A 778 -31.01 33.46 -16.67
C SER A 778 -31.28 31.96 -16.82
N ARG A 779 -31.57 31.53 -18.04
CA ARG A 779 -31.71 30.12 -18.42
C ARG A 779 -31.04 29.86 -19.77
N ILE A 780 -29.98 29.06 -19.77
CA ILE A 780 -29.44 28.50 -21.02
C ILE A 780 -30.25 27.25 -21.34
N LEU A 781 -30.97 27.28 -22.46
CA LEU A 781 -31.81 26.18 -22.94
C LEU A 781 -31.08 25.47 -24.07
N PHE A 782 -30.84 24.17 -23.94
CA PHE A 782 -30.19 23.40 -24.99
C PHE A 782 -31.18 22.91 -26.04
N THR A 783 -30.73 22.85 -27.30
CA THR A 783 -31.58 22.47 -28.43
C THR A 783 -31.72 20.95 -28.55
N GLN A 784 -32.93 20.50 -28.87
CA GLN A 784 -33.22 19.08 -29.11
C GLN A 784 -32.77 18.60 -30.50
N ASN A 785 -32.32 19.51 -31.37
CA ASN A 785 -31.76 19.13 -32.67
C ASN A 785 -30.33 18.60 -32.53
N THR A 786 -30.16 17.27 -32.57
CA THR A 786 -28.86 16.60 -32.45
C THR A 786 -27.88 17.02 -33.55
N THR A 787 -28.35 17.41 -34.75
CA THR A 787 -27.49 17.73 -35.90
C THR A 787 -26.68 19.01 -35.76
N THR A 788 -26.92 19.83 -34.73
CA THR A 788 -26.12 21.05 -34.46
C THR A 788 -24.96 20.81 -33.49
N TYR A 789 -24.87 19.62 -32.89
CA TYR A 789 -23.82 19.27 -31.94
C TYR A 789 -22.58 18.76 -32.70
N PRO A 790 -21.43 19.46 -32.63
CA PRO A 790 -20.23 19.05 -33.36
C PRO A 790 -19.64 17.76 -32.78
N ILE A 791 -18.89 17.01 -33.59
CA ILE A 791 -18.19 15.80 -33.13
C ILE A 791 -16.86 16.19 -32.46
N VAL A 792 -16.61 15.70 -31.25
CA VAL A 792 -15.43 16.03 -30.43
C VAL A 792 -14.88 14.78 -29.72
N HIS A 793 -13.64 14.86 -29.24
CA HIS A 793 -13.04 13.88 -28.34
C HIS A 793 -13.77 13.91 -26.99
N SER A 794 -14.39 12.80 -26.59
CA SER A 794 -15.19 12.72 -25.36
C SER A 794 -15.01 11.36 -24.68
N ARG A 795 -15.80 11.10 -23.63
CA ARG A 795 -15.97 9.79 -23.02
C ARG A 795 -17.43 9.38 -22.89
N TRP A 796 -17.67 8.08 -23.06
CA TRP A 796 -18.98 7.45 -22.91
C TRP A 796 -18.85 6.13 -22.13
N GLU A 797 -19.59 5.98 -21.02
CA GLU A 797 -19.47 4.88 -20.03
C GLU A 797 -18.01 4.47 -19.74
N GLY A 798 -17.11 5.46 -19.65
CA GLY A 798 -15.68 5.29 -19.33
C GLY A 798 -14.72 5.00 -20.49
N MET A 799 -15.16 5.14 -21.75
CA MET A 799 -14.36 4.83 -22.95
C MET A 799 -14.14 6.09 -23.79
N GLU A 800 -12.91 6.37 -24.23
CA GLU A 800 -12.63 7.53 -25.11
C GLU A 800 -13.20 7.28 -26.52
N LEU A 801 -13.85 8.29 -27.12
CA LEU A 801 -14.44 8.21 -28.47
C LEU A 801 -14.57 9.59 -29.13
N MET A 802 -14.85 9.61 -30.43
CA MET A 802 -15.27 10.82 -31.16
C MET A 802 -16.81 10.80 -31.33
N ASN A 803 -17.53 11.64 -30.57
CA ASN A 803 -19.00 11.65 -30.55
C ASN A 803 -19.56 13.09 -30.43
N TYR A 804 -20.89 13.24 -30.42
CA TYR A 804 -21.58 14.51 -30.13
C TYR A 804 -20.95 15.25 -28.95
N SER A 805 -20.74 16.56 -29.12
CA SER A 805 -20.22 17.44 -28.08
C SER A 805 -21.08 17.40 -26.82
N PRO A 806 -20.45 17.32 -25.63
CA PRO A 806 -21.06 17.74 -24.38
C PRO A 806 -21.66 19.15 -24.51
N PHE A 807 -22.73 19.41 -23.77
CA PHE A 807 -23.51 20.65 -23.89
C PHE A 807 -22.71 21.88 -23.46
N ILE A 808 -21.87 21.74 -22.43
CA ILE A 808 -20.77 22.65 -22.14
C ILE A 808 -19.48 21.82 -22.14
N TYR A 809 -18.54 22.17 -23.02
CA TYR A 809 -17.34 21.40 -23.29
C TYR A 809 -16.09 22.27 -23.17
N ALA A 810 -15.03 21.73 -22.57
CA ALA A 810 -13.70 22.34 -22.58
C ALA A 810 -12.67 21.22 -22.80
N PHE A 811 -11.64 21.46 -23.61
CA PHE A 811 -10.62 20.46 -23.90
C PHE A 811 -9.24 21.09 -23.85
N GLU A 812 -8.36 20.52 -23.03
CA GLU A 812 -6.98 20.98 -22.82
C GLU A 812 -6.91 22.49 -22.51
N ALA A 813 -7.84 22.95 -21.65
CA ALA A 813 -8.02 24.35 -21.26
C ALA A 813 -7.59 24.61 -19.81
N GLU A 814 -7.16 25.84 -19.51
CA GLU A 814 -6.72 26.24 -18.16
C GLU A 814 -7.50 27.46 -17.66
N ASN A 815 -7.79 27.52 -16.37
CA ASN A 815 -8.55 28.60 -15.72
C ASN A 815 -9.94 28.78 -16.35
N ILE A 816 -10.82 27.79 -16.16
CA ILE A 816 -12.19 27.81 -16.69
C ILE A 816 -13.20 27.81 -15.56
N ALA A 817 -14.27 28.58 -15.69
CA ALA A 817 -15.33 28.61 -14.69
C ALA A 817 -16.74 28.68 -15.29
N LEU A 818 -17.70 28.24 -14.49
CA LEU A 818 -19.12 28.23 -14.76
C LEU A 818 -19.84 28.61 -13.45
N THR A 819 -20.33 29.85 -13.36
CA THR A 819 -20.67 30.47 -12.06
C THR A 819 -22.00 31.23 -12.07
N GLY A 820 -22.62 31.39 -10.89
CA GLY A 820 -23.79 32.24 -10.69
C GLY A 820 -25.12 31.47 -10.62
N THR A 821 -26.23 32.16 -10.34
CA THR A 821 -27.48 31.54 -9.86
C THR A 821 -28.51 31.22 -10.96
N GLY A 822 -28.08 31.16 -12.22
CA GLY A 822 -28.94 30.80 -13.34
C GLY A 822 -29.12 29.29 -13.53
N ILE A 823 -29.96 28.94 -14.51
CA ILE A 823 -30.34 27.55 -14.83
C ILE A 823 -29.66 27.11 -16.14
N LEU A 824 -28.97 25.97 -16.09
CA LEU A 824 -28.64 25.17 -17.27
C LEU A 824 -29.73 24.11 -17.48
N ASP A 825 -30.38 24.15 -18.63
CA ASP A 825 -31.50 23.27 -18.96
C ASP A 825 -31.20 22.46 -20.23
N GLY A 826 -30.85 21.19 -20.04
CA GLY A 826 -30.45 20.28 -21.11
C GLY A 826 -31.59 19.94 -22.08
N ASN A 827 -32.84 20.23 -21.71
CA ASN A 827 -34.01 20.01 -22.55
C ASN A 827 -34.19 18.55 -23.03
N ALA A 828 -33.58 17.58 -22.34
CA ALA A 828 -33.88 16.17 -22.54
C ALA A 828 -35.23 15.80 -21.91
N ASP A 829 -35.94 14.88 -22.55
CA ASP A 829 -37.28 14.44 -22.14
C ASP A 829 -37.61 13.05 -22.75
N CYS A 830 -38.87 12.62 -22.60
CA CYS A 830 -39.35 11.32 -23.08
C CYS A 830 -39.40 11.18 -24.61
N GLU A 831 -39.14 12.23 -25.38
CA GLU A 831 -39.04 12.21 -26.85
C GLU A 831 -37.60 12.52 -27.32
N HIS A 832 -36.78 13.18 -26.49
CA HIS A 832 -35.46 13.69 -26.86
C HIS A 832 -34.34 13.24 -25.91
N TRP A 833 -33.29 12.64 -26.49
CA TRP A 833 -32.15 11.98 -25.83
C TRP A 833 -32.52 10.75 -24.99
N TRP A 834 -33.35 10.86 -23.95
CA TRP A 834 -33.61 9.74 -23.02
C TRP A 834 -34.09 8.42 -23.68
N PRO A 835 -34.92 8.43 -24.75
CA PRO A 835 -35.30 7.21 -25.47
C PRO A 835 -34.12 6.36 -25.94
N TRP A 836 -32.95 6.96 -26.19
CA TRP A 836 -31.76 6.23 -26.63
C TRP A 836 -31.22 5.26 -25.59
N LYS A 837 -31.61 5.33 -24.30
CA LYS A 837 -31.27 4.27 -23.33
C LYS A 837 -31.97 2.93 -23.65
N GLY A 838 -33.02 2.94 -24.46
CA GLY A 838 -33.81 1.73 -24.73
C GLY A 838 -34.61 1.27 -23.51
N ARG A 839 -34.85 -0.05 -23.41
CA ARG A 839 -35.67 -0.63 -22.33
C ARG A 839 -34.96 -0.56 -20.99
N ASN A 840 -35.42 0.34 -20.14
CA ASN A 840 -34.93 0.54 -18.79
C ASN A 840 -36.12 0.77 -17.86
N ASN A 841 -36.21 0.03 -16.75
CA ASN A 841 -37.37 0.08 -15.86
C ASN A 841 -37.63 1.49 -15.30
N ASN A 842 -36.60 2.26 -14.96
CA ASN A 842 -36.77 3.62 -14.43
C ASN A 842 -37.27 4.57 -15.54
N LEU A 843 -36.80 4.41 -16.79
CA LEU A 843 -37.30 5.16 -17.95
C LEU A 843 -38.76 4.78 -18.28
N GLU A 844 -39.12 3.49 -18.21
CA GLU A 844 -40.50 3.03 -18.41
C GLU A 844 -41.45 3.52 -17.30
N LEU A 845 -40.96 3.70 -16.06
CA LEU A 845 -41.72 4.36 -14.99
C LEU A 845 -41.87 5.88 -15.22
N LEU A 846 -40.87 6.55 -15.79
CA LEU A 846 -40.85 8.01 -16.00
C LEU A 846 -41.66 8.44 -17.24
N CYS A 847 -41.58 7.65 -18.33
CA CYS A 847 -42.07 8.00 -19.66
C CYS A 847 -43.14 7.06 -20.21
N GLY A 848 -43.43 5.94 -19.54
CA GLY A 848 -44.22 4.84 -20.10
C GLY A 848 -43.40 3.97 -21.07
N ILE A 849 -44.07 3.01 -21.73
CA ILE A 849 -43.41 2.11 -22.68
C ILE A 849 -43.07 2.90 -23.96
N ILE A 850 -41.77 3.05 -24.22
CA ILE A 850 -41.24 3.67 -25.44
C ILE A 850 -41.00 2.58 -26.49
N GLU A 851 -41.65 2.67 -27.65
CA GLU A 851 -41.43 1.79 -28.80
C GLU A 851 -41.01 2.58 -30.05
N GLY A 852 -40.25 1.96 -30.95
CA GLY A 852 -39.88 2.53 -32.24
C GLY A 852 -38.66 3.46 -32.25
N PHE A 853 -38.09 3.79 -31.10
CA PHE A 853 -36.82 4.53 -31.00
C PHE A 853 -35.60 3.61 -31.17
N PRO A 854 -34.51 4.10 -31.78
CA PRO A 854 -33.20 3.44 -31.76
C PRO A 854 -32.54 3.54 -30.38
N ILE A 855 -31.61 2.63 -30.07
CA ILE A 855 -31.06 2.43 -28.72
C ILE A 855 -29.53 2.36 -28.71
N GLN A 856 -28.93 2.76 -27.58
CA GLN A 856 -27.47 2.85 -27.37
C GLN A 856 -26.74 1.51 -27.37
N ASP A 857 -27.45 0.39 -27.21
CA ASP A 857 -26.83 -0.92 -26.93
C ASP A 857 -25.99 -1.46 -28.10
N ASP A 858 -26.44 -1.27 -29.34
CA ASP A 858 -25.67 -1.68 -30.53
C ASP A 858 -24.37 -0.87 -30.64
N ASP A 859 -24.43 0.45 -30.49
CA ASP A 859 -23.25 1.33 -30.52
C ASP A 859 -22.30 1.10 -29.34
N ARG A 860 -22.84 0.81 -28.15
CA ARG A 860 -22.07 0.42 -26.96
C ARG A 860 -21.26 -0.85 -27.22
N ASN A 861 -21.85 -1.85 -27.86
CA ASN A 861 -21.17 -3.09 -28.22
C ASN A 861 -20.09 -2.86 -29.28
N VAL A 862 -20.32 -1.96 -30.26
CA VAL A 862 -19.30 -1.55 -31.25
C VAL A 862 -18.14 -0.80 -30.58
N LEU A 863 -18.42 0.13 -29.67
CA LEU A 863 -17.39 0.86 -28.92
C LEU A 863 -16.55 -0.06 -28.03
N LEU A 864 -17.19 -1.04 -27.37
CA LEU A 864 -16.48 -2.06 -26.59
C LEU A 864 -15.56 -2.93 -27.46
N ASP A 865 -16.00 -3.37 -28.65
CA ASP A 865 -15.15 -4.09 -29.59
C ASP A 865 -13.96 -3.22 -30.07
N MET A 866 -14.21 -1.94 -30.39
CA MET A 866 -13.15 -0.99 -30.74
C MET A 866 -12.12 -0.80 -29.61
N VAL A 867 -12.58 -0.70 -28.36
CA VAL A 867 -11.74 -0.55 -27.16
C VAL A 867 -10.87 -1.79 -26.93
N GLU A 868 -11.46 -2.98 -26.86
CA GLU A 868 -10.71 -4.22 -26.58
C GLU A 868 -9.80 -4.64 -27.75
N ARG A 869 -10.07 -4.16 -28.97
CA ARG A 869 -9.18 -4.30 -30.13
C ARG A 869 -8.10 -3.20 -30.23
N GLY A 870 -8.10 -2.21 -29.34
CA GLY A 870 -7.10 -1.13 -29.32
C GLY A 870 -7.20 -0.16 -30.52
N VAL A 871 -8.39 0.04 -31.08
CA VAL A 871 -8.63 1.01 -32.16
C VAL A 871 -8.29 2.43 -31.67
N PRO A 872 -7.57 3.27 -32.44
CA PRO A 872 -7.26 4.65 -32.07
C PRO A 872 -8.52 5.48 -31.81
N VAL A 873 -8.47 6.43 -30.87
CA VAL A 873 -9.67 7.19 -30.44
C VAL A 873 -10.24 8.00 -31.60
N GLU A 874 -9.37 8.58 -32.43
CA GLU A 874 -9.69 9.31 -33.64
C GLU A 874 -10.40 8.47 -34.73
N GLU A 875 -10.32 7.13 -34.65
CA GLU A 875 -11.05 6.19 -35.53
C GLU A 875 -12.39 5.73 -34.92
N ARG A 876 -12.63 5.96 -33.62
CA ARG A 876 -13.87 5.62 -32.91
C ARG A 876 -14.95 6.69 -33.13
N VAL A 877 -15.35 6.88 -34.38
CA VAL A 877 -16.28 7.95 -34.79
C VAL A 877 -17.74 7.48 -34.72
N PHE A 878 -18.53 8.16 -33.91
CA PHE A 878 -19.97 8.01 -33.73
C PHE A 878 -20.67 9.34 -34.11
N GLY A 879 -21.72 9.74 -33.38
CA GLY A 879 -22.48 10.95 -33.67
C GLY A 879 -23.67 10.70 -34.60
N GLU A 880 -23.63 11.24 -35.83
CA GLU A 880 -24.78 11.21 -36.74
C GLU A 880 -25.17 9.76 -37.11
N ASN A 881 -26.45 9.41 -36.90
CA ASN A 881 -27.00 8.04 -37.03
C ASN A 881 -26.51 7.02 -35.97
N HIS A 882 -25.85 7.51 -34.91
CA HIS A 882 -25.50 6.75 -33.71
C HIS A 882 -26.20 7.35 -32.46
N TYR A 883 -26.32 6.55 -31.41
CA TYR A 883 -27.24 6.78 -30.29
C TYR A 883 -26.56 6.79 -28.91
N LEU A 884 -25.24 7.03 -28.90
CA LEU A 884 -24.48 7.34 -27.69
C LEU A 884 -24.73 8.80 -27.28
N ARG A 885 -25.44 9.00 -26.18
CA ARG A 885 -25.80 10.34 -25.65
C ARG A 885 -24.56 11.11 -25.17
N PRO A 886 -24.46 12.43 -25.39
CA PRO A 886 -23.40 13.27 -24.82
C PRO A 886 -23.64 13.53 -23.33
N GLN A 887 -22.58 13.96 -22.62
CA GLN A 887 -22.67 14.46 -21.25
C GLN A 887 -23.15 15.93 -21.23
N PHE A 888 -23.58 16.44 -20.06
CA PHE A 888 -23.97 17.84 -19.94
C PHE A 888 -22.73 18.75 -19.86
N VAL A 889 -21.99 18.72 -18.75
CA VAL A 889 -20.79 19.55 -18.56
C VAL A 889 -19.56 18.66 -18.47
N GLN A 890 -18.66 18.75 -19.45
CA GLN A 890 -17.43 17.96 -19.51
C GLN A 890 -16.22 18.84 -19.85
N PRO A 891 -15.47 19.31 -18.84
CA PRO A 891 -14.08 19.71 -19.01
C PRO A 891 -13.20 18.45 -19.10
N HIS A 892 -12.36 18.38 -20.11
CA HIS A 892 -11.58 17.19 -20.48
C HIS A 892 -10.09 17.57 -20.63
N ARG A 893 -9.22 16.97 -19.81
CA ARG A 893 -7.78 17.31 -19.69
C ARG A 893 -7.53 18.78 -19.35
N SER A 894 -8.43 19.39 -18.58
CA SER A 894 -8.40 20.81 -18.23
C SER A 894 -7.91 21.04 -16.80
N LYS A 895 -7.38 22.24 -16.52
CA LYS A 895 -6.78 22.60 -15.22
C LYS A 895 -7.39 23.87 -14.63
N ASN A 896 -7.51 23.93 -13.30
CA ASN A 896 -8.11 25.04 -12.55
C ASN A 896 -9.56 25.29 -13.01
N VAL A 897 -10.45 24.39 -12.60
CA VAL A 897 -11.85 24.32 -13.02
C VAL A 897 -12.77 24.69 -11.86
N LEU A 898 -13.74 25.59 -12.07
CA LEU A 898 -14.74 25.97 -11.06
C LEU A 898 -16.17 25.87 -11.60
N ILE A 899 -17.04 25.19 -10.87
CA ILE A 899 -18.49 25.10 -11.14
C ILE A 899 -19.21 25.52 -9.86
N GLU A 900 -19.89 26.67 -9.86
CA GLU A 900 -20.33 27.35 -8.64
C GLU A 900 -21.76 27.91 -8.74
N ASP A 901 -22.58 27.65 -7.72
CA ASP A 901 -23.96 28.17 -7.48
C ASP A 901 -25.05 27.90 -8.54
N ILE A 902 -24.70 27.37 -9.72
CA ILE A 902 -25.65 27.11 -10.81
C ILE A 902 -26.65 25.98 -10.49
N THR A 903 -27.80 26.01 -11.17
CA THR A 903 -28.77 24.90 -11.17
C THR A 903 -28.74 24.14 -12.49
N LEU A 904 -28.67 22.80 -12.49
CA LEU A 904 -28.73 21.96 -13.69
C LEU A 904 -29.98 21.08 -13.72
N VAL A 905 -30.70 21.07 -14.84
CA VAL A 905 -31.94 20.29 -15.04
C VAL A 905 -32.00 19.60 -16.40
N ARG A 906 -32.76 18.50 -16.47
CA ARG A 906 -33.10 17.78 -17.73
C ARG A 906 -31.89 17.39 -18.58
N SER A 907 -30.94 16.69 -17.97
CA SER A 907 -29.69 16.24 -18.59
C SER A 907 -29.90 15.13 -19.62
N PRO A 908 -29.12 15.08 -20.72
CA PRO A 908 -29.11 13.93 -21.64
C PRO A 908 -28.52 12.68 -21.00
N MET A 909 -27.46 12.82 -20.19
CA MET A 909 -26.72 11.75 -19.51
C MET A 909 -25.98 12.33 -18.28
N TRP A 910 -24.69 12.05 -18.06
CA TRP A 910 -23.93 12.50 -16.87
C TRP A 910 -23.85 14.02 -16.82
N ILE A 911 -24.00 14.58 -15.62
CA ILE A 911 -24.28 16.02 -15.45
C ILE A 911 -22.99 16.82 -15.32
N LEU A 912 -22.14 16.52 -14.34
CA LEU A 912 -20.83 17.15 -14.16
C LEU A 912 -19.72 16.10 -14.28
N ASN A 913 -19.18 15.88 -15.48
CA ASN A 913 -18.15 14.87 -15.73
C ASN A 913 -16.80 15.53 -16.07
N PRO A 914 -16.01 16.00 -15.08
CA PRO A 914 -14.63 16.37 -15.31
C PRO A 914 -13.80 15.11 -15.58
N VAL A 915 -13.07 15.10 -16.70
CA VAL A 915 -12.29 13.96 -17.19
C VAL A 915 -10.82 14.34 -17.30
N GLN A 916 -9.90 13.60 -16.67
CA GLN A 916 -8.45 13.87 -16.69
C GLN A 916 -8.07 15.29 -16.21
N CYS A 917 -8.88 15.90 -15.34
CA CYS A 917 -8.69 17.28 -14.89
C CYS A 917 -7.90 17.38 -13.57
N GLU A 918 -7.27 18.53 -13.35
CA GLU A 918 -6.49 18.86 -12.14
C GLU A 918 -6.99 20.18 -11.51
N ASN A 919 -7.09 20.24 -10.17
CA ASN A 919 -7.65 21.37 -9.43
C ASN A 919 -9.07 21.70 -9.87
N VAL A 920 -10.04 20.93 -9.38
CA VAL A 920 -11.46 21.05 -9.75
C VAL A 920 -12.30 21.37 -8.52
N ILE A 921 -13.13 22.41 -8.59
CA ILE A 921 -14.08 22.81 -7.54
C ILE A 921 -15.50 22.72 -8.09
N VAL A 922 -16.39 22.04 -7.36
CA VAL A 922 -17.84 22.05 -7.56
C VAL A 922 -18.47 22.52 -6.24
N ARG A 923 -19.03 23.74 -6.19
CA ARG A 923 -19.55 24.37 -4.97
C ARG A 923 -20.98 24.87 -5.12
N GLY A 924 -21.85 24.61 -4.13
CA GLY A 924 -23.17 25.24 -4.02
C GLY A 924 -24.19 24.86 -5.12
N VAL A 925 -23.78 23.99 -6.05
CA VAL A 925 -24.56 23.59 -7.22
C VAL A 925 -25.83 22.86 -6.81
N THR A 926 -26.94 23.09 -7.52
CA THR A 926 -28.18 22.33 -7.38
C THR A 926 -28.43 21.47 -8.62
N ILE A 927 -28.45 20.16 -8.44
CA ILE A 927 -28.70 19.17 -9.50
C ILE A 927 -30.12 18.61 -9.36
N ASN A 928 -30.93 18.70 -10.41
CA ASN A 928 -32.28 18.15 -10.46
C ASN A 928 -32.58 17.55 -11.85
N SER A 929 -32.15 16.31 -12.07
CA SER A 929 -32.40 15.56 -13.30
C SER A 929 -32.52 14.06 -12.98
N THR A 930 -33.73 13.52 -13.07
CA THR A 930 -34.03 12.12 -12.78
C THR A 930 -34.13 11.24 -14.04
N GLY A 931 -33.47 11.66 -15.13
CA GLY A 931 -33.40 10.89 -16.38
C GLY A 931 -32.48 9.65 -16.30
N PRO A 932 -32.57 8.71 -17.26
CA PRO A 932 -31.71 7.52 -17.28
C PRO A 932 -30.23 7.89 -17.38
N ASN A 933 -29.38 7.40 -16.47
CA ASN A 933 -27.96 7.79 -16.39
C ASN A 933 -27.77 9.32 -16.28
N SER A 934 -28.67 9.99 -15.55
CA SER A 934 -28.42 11.33 -15.00
C SER A 934 -27.59 11.20 -13.72
N ASP A 935 -26.37 10.68 -13.85
CA ASP A 935 -25.34 10.67 -12.81
C ASP A 935 -24.94 12.14 -12.51
N GLY A 936 -24.73 12.49 -11.24
CA GLY A 936 -24.66 13.90 -10.81
C GLY A 936 -23.29 14.56 -10.96
N CYS A 937 -22.26 13.99 -10.33
CA CYS A 937 -20.88 14.42 -10.49
C CYS A 937 -19.95 13.21 -10.63
N ASP A 938 -19.19 13.20 -11.73
CA ASP A 938 -18.42 12.06 -12.21
C ASP A 938 -16.94 12.42 -12.41
N PRO A 939 -16.14 12.64 -11.34
CA PRO A 939 -14.70 12.84 -11.47
C PRO A 939 -14.03 11.59 -12.03
N GLU A 940 -13.57 11.69 -13.28
CA GLU A 940 -13.03 10.55 -14.02
C GLU A 940 -11.54 10.75 -14.34
N SER A 941 -10.66 9.91 -13.77
CA SER A 941 -9.20 10.07 -13.87
C SER A 941 -8.70 11.45 -13.40
N CYS A 942 -9.37 12.05 -12.41
CA CYS A 942 -9.11 13.44 -11.96
C CYS A 942 -8.21 13.52 -10.72
N LYS A 943 -7.56 14.66 -10.52
CA LYS A 943 -6.64 14.93 -9.41
C LYS A 943 -6.98 16.23 -8.66
N ASP A 944 -6.91 16.18 -7.34
CA ASP A 944 -7.10 17.32 -6.42
C ASP A 944 -8.46 18.01 -6.70
N VAL A 945 -9.53 17.39 -6.19
CA VAL A 945 -10.94 17.76 -6.46
C VAL A 945 -11.69 18.07 -5.16
N LEU A 946 -12.50 19.13 -5.17
CA LEU A 946 -13.42 19.52 -4.10
C LEU A 946 -14.86 19.54 -4.62
N ILE A 947 -15.76 18.80 -3.95
CA ILE A 947 -17.21 18.85 -4.15
C ILE A 947 -17.84 19.26 -2.82
N GLU A 948 -18.45 20.44 -2.74
CA GLU A 948 -19.01 20.91 -1.47
C GLU A 948 -20.31 21.71 -1.54
N ASN A 949 -21.16 21.56 -0.53
CA ASN A 949 -22.45 22.26 -0.42
C ASN A 949 -23.40 22.00 -1.62
N VAL A 950 -23.21 20.88 -2.32
CA VAL A 950 -23.99 20.49 -3.51
C VAL A 950 -25.26 19.74 -3.10
N LYS A 951 -26.37 20.03 -3.77
CA LYS A 951 -27.66 19.32 -3.61
C LYS A 951 -27.87 18.40 -4.80
N PHE A 952 -27.95 17.09 -4.56
CA PHE A 952 -28.10 16.06 -5.59
C PHE A 952 -29.50 15.47 -5.62
N ARG A 953 -30.19 15.65 -6.74
CA ARG A 953 -31.39 14.91 -7.11
C ARG A 953 -31.21 14.31 -8.52
N THR A 954 -30.88 13.03 -8.57
CA THR A 954 -30.34 12.34 -9.76
C THR A 954 -31.14 11.11 -10.15
N GLY A 955 -30.96 10.63 -11.39
CA GLY A 955 -31.64 9.44 -11.93
C GLY A 955 -30.79 8.16 -11.94
N ASP A 956 -29.52 8.30 -11.53
CA ASP A 956 -28.50 7.25 -11.38
C ASP A 956 -27.66 7.62 -10.13
N ASP A 957 -26.35 7.38 -10.08
CA ASP A 957 -25.52 7.78 -8.92
C ASP A 957 -25.37 9.30 -8.75
N CYS A 958 -25.50 9.82 -7.51
CA CYS A 958 -25.37 11.25 -7.22
C CYS A 958 -23.92 11.74 -7.42
N ILE A 959 -22.96 11.02 -6.86
CA ILE A 959 -21.52 11.18 -7.14
C ILE A 959 -20.99 9.81 -7.52
N ALA A 960 -20.26 9.71 -8.64
CA ALA A 960 -19.58 8.48 -9.05
C ALA A 960 -18.14 8.76 -9.48
N VAL A 961 -17.18 8.48 -8.58
CA VAL A 961 -15.75 8.57 -8.94
C VAL A 961 -15.38 7.43 -9.88
N LYS A 962 -14.72 7.76 -11.00
CA LYS A 962 -14.37 6.86 -12.10
C LYS A 962 -12.90 7.05 -12.53
N SER A 963 -12.39 6.19 -13.40
CA SER A 963 -11.06 6.25 -14.02
C SER A 963 -10.97 5.44 -15.34
N GLY A 964 -12.07 5.38 -16.09
CA GLY A 964 -12.17 4.70 -17.38
C GLY A 964 -12.52 3.20 -17.29
N ARG A 965 -13.03 2.62 -18.37
CA ARG A 965 -13.56 1.25 -18.46
C ARG A 965 -12.62 0.30 -19.21
N ASN A 966 -12.50 -0.92 -18.69
CA ASN A 966 -11.83 -2.08 -19.27
C ASN A 966 -10.45 -1.75 -19.90
N ALA A 967 -10.18 -2.18 -21.14
CA ALA A 967 -8.89 -1.96 -21.80
C ALA A 967 -8.56 -0.47 -21.97
N ASP A 968 -9.55 0.42 -22.07
CA ASP A 968 -9.31 1.86 -22.27
C ASP A 968 -8.85 2.57 -20.99
N GLY A 969 -9.49 2.25 -19.85
CA GLY A 969 -9.03 2.70 -18.53
C GLY A 969 -7.63 2.17 -18.21
N ARG A 970 -7.35 0.89 -18.53
CA ARG A 970 -6.01 0.29 -18.38
C ARG A 970 -4.96 0.88 -19.34
N ARG A 971 -5.33 1.21 -20.58
CA ARG A 971 -4.47 1.86 -21.58
C ARG A 971 -4.00 3.23 -21.11
N LEU A 972 -4.87 3.97 -20.43
CA LEU A 972 -4.56 5.28 -19.88
C LEU A 972 -3.80 5.17 -18.55
N GLY A 973 -4.20 4.25 -17.65
CA GLY A 973 -3.55 4.03 -16.36
C GLY A 973 -3.67 5.21 -15.38
N ILE A 974 -4.60 6.14 -15.62
CA ILE A 974 -4.79 7.33 -14.79
C ILE A 974 -5.95 7.08 -13.81
N LYS A 975 -5.58 6.78 -12.57
CA LYS A 975 -6.47 6.75 -11.40
C LYS A 975 -7.14 8.11 -11.14
N SER A 976 -8.23 8.12 -10.39
CA SER A 976 -8.70 9.33 -9.70
C SER A 976 -8.04 9.43 -8.32
N GLU A 977 -7.49 10.60 -7.95
CA GLU A 977 -6.84 10.79 -6.65
C GLU A 977 -7.11 12.14 -5.99
N ASN A 978 -7.01 12.18 -4.66
CA ASN A 978 -7.12 13.38 -3.82
C ASN A 978 -8.48 14.09 -4.00
N ILE A 979 -9.59 13.40 -3.71
CA ILE A 979 -10.94 13.93 -3.89
C ILE A 979 -11.61 14.14 -2.53
N VAL A 980 -12.11 15.34 -2.27
CA VAL A 980 -12.82 15.73 -1.04
C VAL A 980 -14.27 16.06 -1.36
N VAL A 981 -15.20 15.33 -0.75
CA VAL A 981 -16.65 15.58 -0.78
C VAL A 981 -17.09 16.01 0.62
N GLN A 982 -17.74 17.16 0.76
CA GLN A 982 -18.17 17.65 2.07
C GLN A 982 -19.46 18.48 2.07
N ASN A 983 -20.23 18.43 3.16
CA ASN A 983 -21.43 19.27 3.37
C ASN A 983 -22.52 19.11 2.28
N CYS A 984 -22.60 17.95 1.62
CA CYS A 984 -23.53 17.71 0.50
C CYS A 984 -24.83 17.01 0.95
N GLU A 985 -25.91 17.27 0.21
CA GLU A 985 -27.25 16.68 0.42
C GLU A 985 -27.63 15.78 -0.77
N PHE A 986 -28.15 14.59 -0.49
CA PHE A 986 -28.46 13.56 -1.47
C PHE A 986 -29.93 13.13 -1.34
N GLU A 987 -30.78 13.60 -2.26
CA GLU A 987 -32.24 13.42 -2.23
C GLU A 987 -32.75 12.20 -3.05
N ASP A 988 -32.07 11.81 -4.11
CA ASP A 988 -32.60 10.82 -5.09
C ASP A 988 -31.47 10.28 -5.97
N GLY A 989 -31.44 8.96 -6.21
CA GLY A 989 -30.38 8.30 -7.01
C GLY A 989 -30.17 6.81 -6.70
N HIS A 990 -29.29 6.15 -7.45
CA HIS A 990 -28.90 4.74 -7.24
C HIS A 990 -27.82 4.56 -6.17
N GLY A 991 -27.07 5.62 -5.88
CA GLY A 991 -25.92 5.63 -4.97
C GLY A 991 -25.58 7.06 -4.57
N GLY A 992 -25.49 7.34 -3.27
CA GLY A 992 -25.15 8.67 -2.75
C GLY A 992 -23.71 9.04 -3.05
N PHE A 993 -22.77 8.41 -2.34
CA PHE A 993 -21.34 8.48 -2.65
C PHE A 993 -20.90 7.14 -3.27
N THR A 994 -20.52 7.19 -4.55
CA THR A 994 -20.22 6.00 -5.35
C THR A 994 -18.80 6.01 -5.92
N ILE A 995 -18.20 4.81 -6.02
CA ILE A 995 -16.99 4.55 -6.81
C ILE A 995 -17.29 3.47 -7.86
N GLY A 996 -16.92 3.73 -9.12
CA GLY A 996 -17.08 2.82 -10.26
C GLY A 996 -18.39 2.97 -11.06
N SER A 997 -18.70 2.06 -11.99
CA SER A 997 -17.97 0.81 -12.27
C SER A 997 -16.76 1.00 -13.18
N GLU A 998 -16.66 2.18 -13.79
CA GLU A 998 -15.68 2.56 -14.80
C GLU A 998 -14.37 2.93 -14.09
N ILE A 999 -13.73 1.96 -13.42
CA ILE A 999 -12.66 2.18 -12.43
C ILE A 999 -11.31 1.55 -12.81
N SER A 1000 -11.12 1.21 -14.09
CA SER A 1000 -9.97 0.43 -14.57
C SER A 1000 -8.62 1.18 -14.57
N GLY A 1001 -8.61 2.48 -14.29
CA GLY A 1001 -7.39 3.23 -13.96
C GLY A 1001 -7.05 3.22 -12.46
N GLY A 1002 -7.96 2.75 -11.59
CA GLY A 1002 -7.85 2.76 -10.12
C GLY A 1002 -8.42 4.02 -9.46
N ALA A 1003 -8.43 4.06 -8.13
CA ALA A 1003 -8.80 5.25 -7.34
C ALA A 1003 -8.14 5.23 -5.95
N GLN A 1004 -7.74 6.40 -5.42
CA GLN A 1004 -7.20 6.50 -4.06
C GLN A 1004 -7.32 7.89 -3.41
N ASN A 1005 -7.06 7.99 -2.10
CA ASN A 1005 -7.06 9.24 -1.34
C ASN A 1005 -8.39 10.00 -1.49
N ILE A 1006 -9.51 9.34 -1.20
CA ILE A 1006 -10.85 9.91 -1.38
C ILE A 1006 -11.55 10.05 -0.04
N PHE A 1007 -12.12 11.22 0.21
CA PHE A 1007 -12.66 11.67 1.48
C PHE A 1007 -14.12 12.12 1.30
N CYS A 1008 -15.06 11.59 2.09
CA CYS A 1008 -16.46 12.03 2.11
C CYS A 1008 -16.95 12.33 3.54
N GLN A 1009 -17.20 13.60 3.88
CA GLN A 1009 -17.58 14.02 5.24
C GLN A 1009 -18.85 14.86 5.33
N ASP A 1010 -19.51 14.82 6.50
CA ASP A 1010 -20.55 15.79 6.91
C ASP A 1010 -21.74 15.86 5.93
N CYS A 1011 -22.12 14.72 5.36
CA CYS A 1011 -23.10 14.60 4.28
C CYS A 1011 -24.43 13.97 4.74
N VAL A 1012 -25.53 14.37 4.10
CA VAL A 1012 -26.89 13.93 4.43
C VAL A 1012 -27.50 13.14 3.27
N MET A 1013 -27.68 11.83 3.46
CA MET A 1013 -28.14 10.87 2.45
C MET A 1013 -29.49 10.28 2.86
N SER A 1014 -30.55 11.08 2.75
CA SER A 1014 -31.79 10.88 3.53
C SER A 1014 -33.03 10.90 2.64
N SER A 1015 -33.38 9.75 2.05
CA SER A 1015 -34.54 9.64 1.14
C SER A 1015 -35.01 8.19 0.90
N PRO A 1016 -36.33 7.91 1.00
CA PRO A 1016 -36.90 6.62 0.59
C PRO A 1016 -36.85 6.33 -0.93
N GLN A 1017 -36.30 7.24 -1.75
CA GLN A 1017 -36.00 6.99 -3.16
C GLN A 1017 -34.55 6.51 -3.35
N LEU A 1018 -33.61 6.96 -2.52
CA LEU A 1018 -32.19 6.66 -2.63
C LEU A 1018 -31.93 5.15 -2.47
N GLU A 1019 -31.38 4.51 -3.51
CA GLU A 1019 -31.24 3.06 -3.53
C GLU A 1019 -30.07 2.58 -2.66
N GLN A 1020 -28.95 3.30 -2.62
CA GLN A 1020 -27.76 2.95 -1.84
C GLN A 1020 -27.09 4.22 -1.32
N ALA A 1021 -26.49 4.21 -0.11
CA ALA A 1021 -25.81 5.39 0.43
C ALA A 1021 -24.33 5.44 0.03
N LEU A 1022 -23.55 4.44 0.45
CA LEU A 1022 -22.13 4.30 0.13
C LEU A 1022 -21.94 3.08 -0.79
N ARG A 1023 -21.45 3.28 -2.02
CA ARG A 1023 -21.56 2.29 -3.11
C ARG A 1023 -20.24 2.06 -3.84
N PHE A 1024 -19.79 0.81 -3.96
CA PHE A 1024 -18.57 0.46 -4.66
C PHE A 1024 -18.85 -0.66 -5.68
N LYS A 1025 -18.61 -0.39 -6.97
CA LYS A 1025 -18.86 -1.30 -8.09
C LYS A 1025 -17.54 -1.69 -8.75
N ASN A 1026 -17.19 -2.97 -8.77
CA ASN A 1026 -16.03 -3.47 -9.55
C ASN A 1026 -16.32 -4.86 -10.15
N ASN A 1027 -15.43 -5.40 -11.00
CA ASN A 1027 -15.48 -6.79 -11.49
C ASN A 1027 -14.15 -7.24 -12.12
N ALA A 1028 -14.04 -8.52 -12.53
CA ALA A 1028 -12.81 -9.11 -13.09
C ALA A 1028 -12.48 -8.67 -14.54
N VAL A 1029 -13.39 -7.98 -15.23
CA VAL A 1029 -13.13 -7.37 -16.54
C VAL A 1029 -12.58 -5.95 -16.36
N ARG A 1030 -12.95 -5.25 -15.28
CA ARG A 1030 -12.38 -3.96 -14.88
C ARG A 1030 -11.00 -4.11 -14.24
N GLY A 1031 -10.88 -4.96 -13.23
CA GLY A 1031 -9.72 -5.11 -12.35
C GLY A 1031 -9.42 -3.84 -11.54
N ALA A 1032 -8.13 -3.49 -11.49
CA ALA A 1032 -7.60 -2.28 -10.86
C ALA A 1032 -7.75 -2.20 -9.33
N LEU A 1033 -7.12 -1.18 -8.75
CA LEU A 1033 -6.97 -0.97 -7.32
C LEU A 1033 -7.81 0.23 -6.86
N ILE A 1034 -8.64 0.00 -5.84
CA ILE A 1034 -9.32 1.03 -5.05
C ILE A 1034 -8.75 0.91 -3.63
N GLU A 1035 -7.98 1.91 -3.18
CA GLU A 1035 -7.46 1.97 -1.80
C GLU A 1035 -7.60 3.36 -1.18
N ASP A 1036 -7.34 3.50 0.13
CA ASP A 1036 -7.28 4.78 0.84
C ASP A 1036 -8.58 5.63 0.71
N ILE A 1037 -9.71 5.03 1.12
CA ILE A 1037 -11.05 5.66 1.06
C ILE A 1037 -11.59 5.92 2.47
N PHE A 1038 -11.89 7.18 2.76
CA PHE A 1038 -12.24 7.66 4.10
C PHE A 1038 -13.62 8.32 4.09
N ILE A 1039 -14.52 7.87 4.96
CA ILE A 1039 -15.91 8.35 5.03
C ILE A 1039 -16.26 8.66 6.48
N ARG A 1040 -16.78 9.87 6.79
CA ARG A 1040 -17.19 10.20 8.16
C ARG A 1040 -18.45 11.06 8.28
N ASN A 1041 -19.10 11.03 9.44
CA ASN A 1041 -20.21 11.93 9.79
C ASN A 1041 -21.38 11.89 8.76
N ILE A 1042 -21.74 10.70 8.28
CA ILE A 1042 -22.79 10.53 7.27
C ILE A 1042 -24.13 10.24 7.95
N LYS A 1043 -25.18 10.97 7.56
CA LYS A 1043 -26.53 10.83 8.13
C LYS A 1043 -27.54 10.33 7.11
N ILE A 1044 -28.07 9.13 7.35
CA ILE A 1044 -29.06 8.43 6.53
C ILE A 1044 -30.34 8.25 7.34
N SER A 1045 -31.37 9.09 7.13
CA SER A 1045 -32.64 8.93 7.86
C SER A 1045 -33.48 7.77 7.34
N GLU A 1046 -33.41 7.49 6.04
CA GLU A 1046 -34.11 6.40 5.36
C GLU A 1046 -33.47 6.18 3.98
N LEU A 1047 -33.39 4.92 3.57
CA LEU A 1047 -33.16 4.50 2.18
C LEU A 1047 -34.39 3.78 1.62
N TYR A 1048 -34.38 3.48 0.32
CA TYR A 1048 -35.38 2.61 -0.29
C TYR A 1048 -35.58 1.31 0.50
N THR A 1049 -36.81 1.07 0.97
CA THR A 1049 -37.20 -0.15 1.71
C THR A 1049 -38.39 -0.89 1.05
N GLY A 1050 -38.50 -0.76 -0.27
CA GLY A 1050 -39.42 -1.56 -1.08
C GLY A 1050 -38.87 -2.98 -1.34
N THR A 1051 -39.68 -3.82 -2.00
CA THR A 1051 -39.43 -5.27 -2.16
C THR A 1051 -38.32 -5.65 -3.15
N SER A 1052 -37.46 -4.71 -3.59
CA SER A 1052 -36.31 -5.04 -4.45
C SER A 1052 -35.10 -5.40 -3.60
N PRO A 1053 -34.55 -6.63 -3.69
CA PRO A 1053 -33.41 -7.07 -2.89
C PRO A 1053 -32.08 -6.45 -3.33
N SER A 1054 -32.03 -5.73 -4.46
CA SER A 1054 -30.84 -5.02 -4.96
C SER A 1054 -30.79 -3.54 -4.54
N ARG A 1055 -31.67 -3.12 -3.60
CA ARG A 1055 -31.85 -1.74 -3.15
C ARG A 1055 -31.94 -1.67 -1.62
N GLY A 1056 -31.69 -0.49 -1.07
CA GLY A 1056 -31.72 -0.17 0.36
C GLY A 1056 -30.41 -0.48 1.09
N MET A 1057 -29.24 -0.24 0.50
CA MET A 1057 -27.94 -0.62 1.08
C MET A 1057 -27.23 0.58 1.69
N ALA A 1058 -26.90 0.56 2.98
CA ALA A 1058 -26.13 1.64 3.61
C ALA A 1058 -24.66 1.63 3.17
N LEU A 1059 -24.02 0.45 3.15
CA LEU A 1059 -22.74 0.21 2.50
C LEU A 1059 -22.82 -1.00 1.55
N SER A 1060 -22.41 -0.82 0.30
CA SER A 1060 -22.25 -1.91 -0.66
C SER A 1060 -20.85 -1.91 -1.30
N ILE A 1061 -20.25 -3.09 -1.41
CA ILE A 1061 -19.04 -3.35 -2.20
C ILE A 1061 -19.28 -4.66 -2.94
N ASP A 1062 -19.50 -4.60 -4.26
CA ASP A 1062 -19.88 -5.79 -5.05
C ASP A 1062 -18.96 -5.97 -6.26
N PHE A 1063 -18.27 -7.12 -6.31
CA PHE A 1063 -17.43 -7.53 -7.44
C PHE A 1063 -18.25 -8.22 -8.55
N TYR A 1064 -19.53 -8.54 -8.31
CA TYR A 1064 -20.41 -9.18 -9.29
C TYR A 1064 -21.17 -8.16 -10.18
N TYR A 1065 -20.74 -6.90 -10.22
CA TYR A 1065 -21.33 -5.89 -11.08
C TYR A 1065 -21.10 -6.20 -12.57
N GLU A 1066 -22.11 -6.03 -13.41
CA GLU A 1066 -22.12 -6.36 -14.86
C GLU A 1066 -21.47 -7.72 -15.20
N GLU A 1067 -20.22 -7.72 -15.65
CA GLU A 1067 -19.52 -8.91 -16.15
C GLU A 1067 -19.04 -9.85 -15.03
N GLY A 1068 -18.98 -9.39 -13.77
CA GLY A 1068 -18.60 -10.20 -12.62
C GLY A 1068 -17.26 -10.93 -12.80
N PRO A 1069 -17.16 -12.24 -12.52
CA PRO A 1069 -15.91 -13.00 -12.62
C PRO A 1069 -15.51 -13.37 -14.08
N ALA A 1070 -16.13 -12.80 -15.11
CA ALA A 1070 -15.91 -13.18 -16.51
C ALA A 1070 -14.65 -12.57 -17.18
N GLY A 1071 -13.67 -12.10 -16.39
CA GLY A 1071 -12.45 -11.47 -16.89
C GLY A 1071 -11.18 -11.95 -16.18
N ASN A 1072 -10.03 -11.49 -16.67
CA ASN A 1072 -8.69 -11.95 -16.24
C ASN A 1072 -7.91 -10.86 -15.47
N HIS A 1073 -8.59 -9.88 -14.88
CA HIS A 1073 -7.97 -8.77 -14.15
C HIS A 1073 -8.52 -8.74 -12.71
N THR A 1074 -7.70 -9.15 -11.74
CA THR A 1074 -8.03 -9.07 -10.31
C THR A 1074 -8.51 -7.66 -9.92
N PRO A 1075 -9.74 -7.52 -9.41
CA PRO A 1075 -10.19 -6.31 -8.73
C PRO A 1075 -9.64 -6.30 -7.29
N ILE A 1076 -9.08 -5.18 -6.85
CA ILE A 1076 -8.61 -4.99 -5.48
C ILE A 1076 -9.37 -3.82 -4.87
N VAL A 1077 -10.01 -4.05 -3.72
CA VAL A 1077 -10.69 -3.01 -2.94
C VAL A 1077 -10.29 -3.18 -1.48
N ARG A 1078 -9.54 -2.21 -0.94
CA ARG A 1078 -8.97 -2.29 0.40
C ARG A 1078 -8.82 -0.95 1.12
N ASN A 1079 -8.48 -1.00 2.41
CA ASN A 1079 -8.21 0.16 3.28
C ASN A 1079 -9.33 1.21 3.23
N ILE A 1080 -10.54 0.82 3.66
CA ILE A 1080 -11.72 1.68 3.69
C ILE A 1080 -12.10 1.96 5.14
N ASP A 1081 -12.05 3.23 5.53
CA ASP A 1081 -12.24 3.71 6.90
C ASP A 1081 -13.55 4.49 7.01
N ILE A 1082 -14.53 3.97 7.76
CA ILE A 1082 -15.89 4.52 7.85
C ILE A 1082 -16.20 4.87 9.30
N ARG A 1083 -16.50 6.14 9.61
CA ARG A 1083 -16.63 6.65 11.00
C ARG A 1083 -17.95 7.40 11.21
N ASN A 1084 -18.63 7.21 12.34
CA ASN A 1084 -19.83 7.99 12.70
C ASN A 1084 -20.87 8.05 11.55
N VAL A 1085 -21.23 6.87 11.00
CA VAL A 1085 -22.28 6.73 9.99
C VAL A 1085 -23.55 6.23 10.66
N THR A 1086 -24.64 6.98 10.50
CA THR A 1086 -25.93 6.68 11.10
C THR A 1086 -26.95 6.36 10.01
N ALA A 1087 -27.63 5.23 10.11
CA ALA A 1087 -28.63 4.76 9.16
C ALA A 1087 -29.88 4.21 9.87
N ASN A 1088 -30.87 5.08 10.07
CA ASN A 1088 -32.05 4.73 10.86
C ASN A 1088 -32.91 3.64 10.20
N LYS A 1089 -32.90 3.53 8.86
CA LYS A 1089 -33.74 2.58 8.11
C LYS A 1089 -33.15 2.23 6.75
N ALA A 1090 -32.93 0.93 6.52
CA ALA A 1090 -32.33 0.39 5.30
C ALA A 1090 -32.79 -1.07 5.07
N ASN A 1091 -32.64 -1.61 3.86
CA ASN A 1091 -32.78 -3.06 3.66
C ASN A 1091 -31.55 -3.81 4.19
N TYR A 1092 -30.34 -3.30 3.93
CA TYR A 1092 -29.06 -3.88 4.39
C TYR A 1092 -28.18 -2.80 5.02
N ALA A 1093 -27.50 -3.12 6.13
CA ALA A 1093 -26.40 -2.29 6.62
C ALA A 1093 -25.15 -2.51 5.76
N LEU A 1094 -24.75 -3.78 5.58
CA LEU A 1094 -23.56 -4.18 4.83
C LEU A 1094 -23.93 -5.18 3.71
N TYR A 1095 -23.47 -4.90 2.49
CA TYR A 1095 -23.58 -5.78 1.33
C TYR A 1095 -22.20 -5.89 0.64
N LEU A 1096 -21.34 -6.76 1.18
CA LEU A 1096 -19.93 -6.90 0.80
C LEU A 1096 -19.70 -8.25 0.12
N ARG A 1097 -19.25 -8.25 -1.14
CA ARG A 1097 -19.17 -9.44 -1.99
C ARG A 1097 -17.93 -9.42 -2.89
N GLY A 1098 -16.84 -10.00 -2.41
CA GLY A 1098 -15.64 -10.30 -3.19
C GLY A 1098 -15.77 -11.60 -4.00
N PHE A 1099 -14.67 -12.05 -4.60
CA PHE A 1099 -14.59 -13.36 -5.28
C PHE A 1099 -13.81 -14.38 -4.43
N PRO A 1100 -14.01 -15.70 -4.62
CA PRO A 1100 -13.25 -16.75 -3.91
C PRO A 1100 -11.72 -16.74 -4.07
N GLN A 1101 -11.20 -15.94 -5.00
CA GLN A 1101 -9.78 -15.77 -5.29
C GLN A 1101 -9.31 -14.29 -5.27
N ASP A 1102 -10.24 -13.34 -5.16
CA ASP A 1102 -9.97 -11.89 -5.09
C ASP A 1102 -10.88 -11.33 -3.98
N HIS A 1103 -10.37 -11.27 -2.74
CA HIS A 1103 -11.13 -10.83 -1.57
C HIS A 1103 -11.25 -9.29 -1.50
N ILE A 1104 -12.26 -8.80 -0.78
CA ILE A 1104 -12.30 -7.42 -0.27
C ILE A 1104 -11.49 -7.39 1.03
N GLU A 1105 -10.66 -6.37 1.28
CA GLU A 1105 -9.73 -6.35 2.41
C GLU A 1105 -9.83 -5.07 3.26
N ASP A 1106 -9.41 -5.11 4.53
CA ASP A 1106 -9.21 -3.94 5.41
C ASP A 1106 -10.36 -2.90 5.42
N ILE A 1107 -11.57 -3.37 5.72
CA ILE A 1107 -12.77 -2.52 5.88
C ILE A 1107 -12.98 -2.26 7.38
N ARG A 1108 -12.96 -1.00 7.81
CA ARG A 1108 -13.02 -0.60 9.23
C ARG A 1108 -14.22 0.31 9.49
N LEU A 1109 -15.09 -0.08 10.42
CA LEU A 1109 -16.24 0.72 10.84
C LEU A 1109 -16.09 1.15 12.31
N TYR A 1110 -16.15 2.45 12.55
CA TYR A 1110 -16.04 3.09 13.87
C TYR A 1110 -17.33 3.85 14.20
N ASP A 1111 -17.89 3.69 15.40
CA ASP A 1111 -19.07 4.45 15.87
C ASP A 1111 -20.26 4.45 14.88
N CYS A 1112 -20.41 3.39 14.09
CA CYS A 1112 -21.46 3.28 13.07
C CYS A 1112 -22.74 2.64 13.66
N HIS A 1113 -23.91 3.18 13.31
CA HIS A 1113 -25.20 2.76 13.85
C HIS A 1113 -26.19 2.51 12.72
N PHE A 1114 -26.80 1.32 12.69
CA PHE A 1114 -27.76 0.89 11.67
C PHE A 1114 -28.98 0.27 12.37
N ASP A 1115 -30.14 0.95 12.32
CA ASP A 1115 -31.28 0.63 13.20
C ASP A 1115 -32.31 -0.31 12.54
N GLU A 1116 -33.27 0.21 11.76
CA GLU A 1116 -34.35 -0.58 11.13
C GLU A 1116 -33.89 -1.31 9.86
N VAL A 1117 -32.90 -2.20 10.00
CA VAL A 1117 -32.35 -3.02 8.92
C VAL A 1117 -33.27 -4.21 8.62
N GLN A 1118 -33.81 -4.29 7.40
CA GLN A 1118 -34.83 -5.29 7.04
C GLN A 1118 -34.28 -6.69 6.73
N HIS A 1119 -33.02 -6.83 6.34
CA HIS A 1119 -32.41 -8.07 5.85
C HIS A 1119 -31.04 -8.33 6.50
N PRO A 1120 -30.61 -9.60 6.65
CA PRO A 1120 -29.26 -9.91 7.11
C PRO A 1120 -28.18 -9.34 6.19
N ASN A 1121 -27.09 -8.86 6.78
CA ASN A 1121 -25.90 -8.42 6.03
C ASN A 1121 -25.36 -9.54 5.14
N VAL A 1122 -24.87 -9.17 3.95
CA VAL A 1122 -24.14 -10.07 3.07
C VAL A 1122 -22.65 -9.77 3.21
N ILE A 1123 -21.87 -10.80 3.53
CA ILE A 1123 -20.41 -10.72 3.72
C ILE A 1123 -19.83 -11.98 3.08
N GLU A 1124 -19.42 -11.87 1.82
CA GLU A 1124 -18.84 -12.96 1.02
C GLU A 1124 -17.42 -12.56 0.59
N PHE A 1125 -16.42 -13.36 0.94
CA PHE A 1125 -15.01 -13.16 0.54
C PHE A 1125 -14.47 -11.78 0.95
N VAL A 1126 -14.53 -11.50 2.26
CA VAL A 1126 -14.05 -10.27 2.89
C VAL A 1126 -13.10 -10.61 4.03
N ASP A 1127 -11.86 -10.16 3.95
CA ASP A 1127 -10.85 -10.33 4.99
C ASP A 1127 -10.67 -9.02 5.78
N ARG A 1128 -10.32 -9.16 7.06
CA ARG A 1128 -9.97 -8.03 7.95
C ARG A 1128 -11.06 -6.93 8.03
N LEU A 1129 -12.33 -7.33 7.89
CA LEU A 1129 -13.50 -6.52 8.27
C LEU A 1129 -13.51 -6.32 9.80
N GLN A 1130 -13.44 -5.08 10.24
CA GLN A 1130 -13.29 -4.68 11.64
C GLN A 1130 -14.39 -3.71 12.07
N PHE A 1131 -14.78 -3.82 13.34
CA PHE A 1131 -15.78 -2.97 14.00
C PHE A 1131 -15.19 -2.44 15.32
N PHE A 1132 -15.38 -1.14 15.58
CA PHE A 1132 -14.85 -0.40 16.72
C PHE A 1132 -15.98 0.39 17.41
#